data_AF-A0A960Y1W7-F1
#
_entry.id   AF-A0A960Y1W7-F1
#
_cell.length_a   1.000
_cell.length_b   1.000
_cell.length_c   1.000
_cell.angle_alpha   90.00
_cell.angle_beta   90.00
_cell.angle_gamma   90.00
#
_symmetry.space_group_name_H-M   'P 1'
#
loop_
_entity.id
_entity.type
_entity.pdbx_description
1 polymer ?
#
loop_
_entity_poly.entity_id
_entity_poly.type
_entity_poly.pdbx_seq_one_letter_code
_entity_poly.pdbx_strand_id
1 'polypeptide(L)'
;MWLGQNSLSTFEQHYFEKNSDKYEILHEEISDIPAKLKCLDEACMNAVDEYRKNLNDKSIAPKDKMSKITVTLSTDQKRVSIEDNGRGIPSENAEGVFLHLMYGENFDDKVKEDHVAGQNGVGISLVRMVSSYFRVETTNGTKTYKKLFTISEDVKKAIKTYKFSNDINDKIFLYFDEHGTFRDCPHLKPDQIEKLLPLMQKNNMLESIKNSGNTAHGTKIEFELNPKYFNNLDIRYDVKLLKQYLQDIAITNPGLEIHFVHKNKTEKFKFKKGLDEIFSASDLTYYKMDYNDPTSASQIHMETYFVIGQNKTLSWVNSNFAVQGGSAIEYLENRICDEVRKKSSIQSLEKKLKTQSTRNDVRNCFHMYVNLRILNPRFKSQDKSYLINDLNEDMRKAVDKHLDKLIKKTNLLEEIKLQMEKRTHLKELEDAQKGLRKASRNNIPKLMPPTGKPGDKGRVLFIAEGDSAIAGLRPARNPKLHGLFPLRGKPMNCKGINLAKAMANEEFKNIIAILGLPLDGKVKSVDQLNYERVSIITDADFDGYAIRSLMLSFFYEYWPELFDLGVIHFSAAPLYEVEVKWKDGKKEVQFCIDDKEYDALMAKLQKNNGTLTRKKRNKGLGETSKEAMKFAVDECMTRIIIQSKKSASHTQQLWFHKDFAEKRRQAISEYAMYTISD
;
A
#
# COMPACT_ATOMS: atom_id res chain seq x y z
N MET A 1 24.32 -8.50 -7.55
CA MET A 1 24.67 -8.92 -8.93
C MET A 1 24.49 -10.42 -9.12
N TRP A 2 24.95 -11.26 -8.17
CA TRP A 2 24.86 -12.72 -8.28
C TRP A 2 23.59 -13.29 -7.63
N LEU A 3 23.57 -13.41 -6.30
CA LEU A 3 22.47 -14.01 -5.54
C LEU A 3 21.42 -13.00 -5.05
N GLY A 4 21.39 -11.78 -5.59
CA GLY A 4 20.50 -10.71 -5.09
C GLY A 4 21.04 -9.99 -3.84
N GLN A 5 20.14 -9.30 -3.12
CA GLN A 5 20.48 -8.49 -1.95
C GLN A 5 20.64 -9.36 -0.69
N ASN A 6 21.77 -9.21 0.02
CA ASN A 6 22.11 -9.97 1.22
C ASN A 6 21.82 -9.23 2.54
N SER A 7 21.17 -8.07 2.47
CA SER A 7 20.65 -7.32 3.62
C SER A 7 19.13 -7.46 3.72
N LEU A 8 18.60 -7.13 4.89
CA LEU A 8 17.16 -7.11 5.13
C LEU A 8 16.51 -6.06 4.20
N SER A 9 15.50 -6.50 3.46
CA SER A 9 14.74 -5.67 2.53
C SER A 9 13.25 -5.87 2.76
N THR A 10 12.50 -4.78 2.68
CA THR A 10 11.05 -4.82 2.63
C THR A 10 10.59 -4.90 1.18
N PHE A 11 9.76 -5.90 0.87
CA PHE A 11 9.18 -6.09 -0.45
C PHE A 11 7.79 -6.70 -0.33
N GLU A 12 6.97 -6.49 -1.36
CA GLU A 12 5.63 -7.07 -1.41
C GLU A 12 5.68 -8.47 -2.03
N GLN A 13 5.06 -9.43 -1.36
CA GLN A 13 4.99 -10.83 -1.75
C GLN A 13 3.53 -11.19 -2.06
N HIS A 14 3.28 -11.85 -3.19
CA HIS A 14 1.97 -12.43 -3.51
C HIS A 14 1.78 -13.76 -2.80
N TYR A 15 0.54 -14.12 -2.48
CA TYR A 15 0.17 -15.44 -1.97
C TYR A 15 -1.06 -16.00 -2.69
N PHE A 16 -0.99 -17.27 -3.10
CA PHE A 16 -2.12 -18.02 -3.67
C PHE A 16 -2.73 -18.90 -2.58
N GLU A 17 -3.58 -18.32 -1.75
CA GLU A 17 -4.19 -19.03 -0.63
C GLU A 17 -5.47 -19.74 -1.06
N LYS A 18 -5.59 -21.03 -0.72
CA LYS A 18 -6.81 -21.80 -0.97
C LYS A 18 -7.67 -21.82 0.30
N ASN A 19 -8.83 -21.18 0.26
CA ASN A 19 -9.82 -21.23 1.31
C ASN A 19 -11.00 -22.09 0.85
N SER A 20 -11.15 -23.28 1.44
CA SER A 20 -12.11 -24.30 0.98
C SER A 20 -11.86 -24.67 -0.49
N ASP A 21 -12.79 -24.35 -1.39
CA ASP A 21 -12.69 -24.62 -2.83
C ASP A 21 -12.33 -23.38 -3.68
N LYS A 22 -12.10 -22.22 -3.05
CA LYS A 22 -11.75 -21.00 -3.75
C LYS A 22 -10.30 -20.58 -3.50
N TYR A 23 -9.69 -19.95 -4.50
CA TYR A 23 -8.41 -19.27 -4.37
C TYR A 23 -8.61 -17.78 -4.15
N GLU A 24 -7.88 -17.25 -3.18
CA GLU A 24 -7.68 -15.83 -2.96
C GLU A 24 -6.23 -15.47 -3.30
N ILE A 25 -6.05 -14.33 -3.97
CA ILE A 25 -4.73 -13.80 -4.27
C ILE A 25 -4.48 -12.63 -3.32
N LEU A 26 -3.58 -12.83 -2.37
CA LEU A 26 -3.22 -11.82 -1.38
C LEU A 26 -1.88 -11.21 -1.73
N HIS A 27 -1.66 -9.99 -1.29
CA HIS A 27 -0.37 -9.33 -1.37
C HIS A 27 -0.03 -8.73 -0.01
N GLU A 28 1.14 -9.12 0.53
CA GLU A 28 1.57 -8.69 1.85
C GLU A 28 2.97 -8.08 1.74
N GLU A 29 3.18 -6.97 2.45
CA GLU A 29 4.51 -6.42 2.64
C GLU A 29 5.25 -7.26 3.69
N ILE A 30 6.39 -7.83 3.30
CA ILE A 30 7.24 -8.64 4.18
C ILE A 30 8.66 -8.06 4.21
N SER A 31 9.38 -8.32 5.30
CA SER A 31 10.80 -8.00 5.43
C SER A 31 11.61 -9.28 5.53
N ASP A 32 12.39 -9.57 4.49
CA ASP A 32 13.31 -10.71 4.49
C ASP A 32 14.59 -10.38 3.71
N ILE A 33 15.53 -11.33 3.63
CA ILE A 33 16.77 -11.20 2.87
C ILE A 33 16.57 -11.89 1.51
N PRO A 34 16.41 -11.15 0.39
CA PRO A 34 16.07 -11.73 -0.91
C PRO A 34 17.05 -12.81 -1.38
N ALA A 35 18.32 -12.69 -1.01
CA ALA A 35 19.33 -13.68 -1.37
C ALA A 35 19.10 -15.08 -0.79
N LYS A 36 18.36 -15.21 0.33
CA LYS A 36 18.00 -16.54 0.87
C LYS A 36 17.10 -17.29 -0.09
N LEU A 37 16.04 -16.63 -0.54
CA LEU A 37 15.10 -17.20 -1.50
C LEU A 37 15.79 -17.45 -2.85
N LYS A 38 16.70 -16.57 -3.27
CA LYS A 38 17.48 -16.79 -4.49
C LYS A 38 18.39 -18.02 -4.41
N CYS A 39 18.97 -18.33 -3.25
CA CYS A 39 19.74 -19.56 -3.08
C CYS A 39 18.87 -20.82 -3.20
N LEU A 40 17.67 -20.79 -2.61
CA LEU A 40 16.67 -21.83 -2.81
C LEU A 40 16.28 -21.96 -4.28
N ASP A 41 16.14 -20.83 -4.96
CA ASP A 41 15.76 -20.76 -6.37
C ASP A 41 16.78 -21.41 -7.28
N GLU A 42 18.07 -21.08 -7.15
CA GLU A 42 19.13 -21.70 -7.94
C GLU A 42 19.21 -23.23 -7.70
N ALA A 43 18.91 -23.71 -6.49
CA ALA A 43 18.86 -25.14 -6.21
C ALA A 43 17.64 -25.83 -6.82
N CYS A 44 16.46 -25.19 -6.80
CA CYS A 44 15.24 -25.76 -7.37
C CYS A 44 15.22 -25.69 -8.91
N MET A 45 15.78 -24.63 -9.51
CA MET A 45 15.73 -24.43 -10.97
C MET A 45 16.49 -25.51 -11.74
N ASN A 46 17.57 -26.07 -11.20
CA ASN A 46 18.25 -27.21 -11.82
C ASN A 46 17.33 -28.44 -11.95
N ALA A 47 16.53 -28.69 -10.91
CA ALA A 47 15.54 -29.76 -10.93
C ALA A 47 14.37 -29.43 -11.90
N VAL A 48 13.93 -28.17 -11.95
CA VAL A 48 12.90 -27.73 -12.91
C VAL A 48 13.37 -27.89 -14.36
N ASP A 49 14.63 -27.58 -14.65
CA ASP A 49 15.21 -27.75 -15.98
C ASP A 49 15.24 -29.23 -16.39
N GLU A 50 15.60 -30.13 -15.47
CA GLU A 50 15.53 -31.58 -15.69
C GLU A 50 14.09 -32.06 -15.97
N TYR A 51 13.09 -31.53 -15.25
CA TYR A 51 11.69 -31.80 -15.56
C TYR A 51 11.33 -31.42 -16.99
N ARG A 52 11.74 -30.23 -17.44
CA ARG A 52 11.43 -29.72 -18.78
C ARG A 52 12.12 -30.50 -19.89
N LYS A 53 13.43 -30.73 -19.76
CA LYS A 53 14.21 -31.52 -20.74
C LYS A 53 13.58 -32.91 -20.93
N ASN A 54 13.09 -33.53 -19.86
CA ASN A 54 12.54 -34.88 -19.90
C ASN A 54 11.10 -34.98 -20.45
N LEU A 55 10.31 -33.90 -20.43
CA LEU A 55 8.90 -33.95 -20.85
C LEU A 55 8.75 -34.39 -22.30
N ASN A 56 9.54 -33.82 -23.21
CA ASN A 56 9.43 -34.07 -24.64
C ASN A 56 10.45 -35.09 -25.17
N ASP A 57 11.43 -35.49 -24.36
CA ASP A 57 12.38 -36.53 -24.73
C ASP A 57 11.69 -37.91 -24.79
N LYS A 58 11.72 -38.53 -25.96
CA LYS A 58 11.14 -39.86 -26.22
C LYS A 58 12.10 -41.00 -25.89
N SER A 59 13.39 -40.71 -25.67
CA SER A 59 14.40 -41.71 -25.29
C SER A 59 14.26 -42.15 -23.82
N ILE A 60 13.61 -41.32 -22.98
CA ILE A 60 13.41 -41.58 -21.56
C ILE A 60 12.10 -42.33 -21.35
N ALA A 61 12.17 -43.51 -20.73
CA ALA A 61 10.98 -44.29 -20.41
C ALA A 61 10.08 -43.49 -19.44
N PRO A 62 8.73 -43.56 -19.55
CA PRO A 62 7.82 -42.76 -18.72
C PRO A 62 8.03 -42.90 -17.20
N LYS A 63 8.48 -44.08 -16.75
CA LYS A 63 8.79 -44.37 -15.34
C LYS A 63 10.04 -43.66 -14.81
N ASP A 64 10.96 -43.28 -15.71
CA ASP A 64 12.25 -42.65 -15.42
C ASP A 64 12.20 -41.14 -15.73
N LYS A 65 11.04 -40.62 -16.18
CA LYS A 65 10.82 -39.19 -16.35
C LYS A 65 10.68 -38.53 -14.99
N MET A 66 11.39 -37.43 -14.82
CA MET A 66 11.21 -36.58 -13.66
C MET A 66 9.75 -36.13 -13.53
N SER A 67 9.22 -36.20 -12.31
CA SER A 67 7.83 -35.84 -12.03
C SER A 67 7.63 -35.20 -10.67
N LYS A 68 8.66 -35.21 -9.81
CA LYS A 68 8.56 -34.84 -8.40
C LYS A 68 9.80 -34.11 -7.90
N ILE A 69 9.59 -33.04 -7.15
CA ILE A 69 10.61 -32.40 -6.31
C ILE A 69 10.15 -32.48 -4.85
N THR A 70 11.03 -32.90 -3.96
CA THR A 70 10.80 -32.91 -2.51
C THR A 70 11.70 -31.88 -1.87
N VAL A 71 11.11 -30.88 -1.20
CA VAL A 71 11.82 -29.85 -0.46
C VAL A 71 11.58 -30.03 1.02
N THR A 72 12.63 -30.34 1.78
CA THR A 72 12.55 -30.55 3.23
C THR A 72 13.19 -29.39 3.96
N LEU A 73 12.43 -28.73 4.83
CA LEU A 73 12.92 -27.69 5.74
C LEU A 73 13.09 -28.26 7.14
N SER A 74 14.32 -28.18 7.65
CA SER A 74 14.69 -28.53 9.02
C SER A 74 13.82 -27.83 10.08
N THR A 75 13.75 -28.42 11.28
CA THR A 75 12.90 -27.92 12.37
C THR A 75 13.30 -26.54 12.88
N ASP A 76 14.59 -26.20 12.79
CA ASP A 76 15.13 -24.88 13.14
C ASP A 76 15.05 -23.86 12.00
N GLN A 77 14.53 -24.28 10.84
CA GLN A 77 14.31 -23.49 9.63
C GLN A 77 15.58 -22.99 8.95
N LYS A 78 16.76 -23.55 9.23
CA LYS A 78 18.03 -23.06 8.66
C LYS A 78 18.54 -23.90 7.48
N ARG A 79 18.32 -25.21 7.54
CA ARG A 79 18.74 -26.16 6.52
C ARG A 79 17.60 -26.56 5.61
N VAL A 80 17.87 -26.55 4.31
CA VAL A 80 16.95 -27.00 3.27
C VAL A 80 17.58 -28.17 2.52
N SER A 81 16.76 -29.15 2.17
CA SER A 81 17.09 -30.24 1.26
C SER A 81 16.16 -30.20 0.05
N ILE A 82 16.70 -30.33 -1.16
CA ILE A 82 15.98 -30.41 -2.42
C ILE A 82 16.34 -31.74 -3.06
N GLU A 83 15.33 -32.56 -3.35
CA GLU A 83 15.50 -33.89 -3.95
C GLU A 83 14.58 -34.04 -5.16
N ASP A 84 15.15 -34.32 -6.32
CA ASP A 84 14.40 -34.67 -7.54
C ASP A 84 14.44 -36.18 -7.83
N ASN A 85 13.49 -36.66 -8.62
CA ASN A 85 13.47 -38.02 -9.15
C ASN A 85 13.84 -38.08 -10.66
N GLY A 86 14.69 -37.15 -11.12
CA GLY A 86 15.17 -37.12 -12.49
C GLY A 86 16.30 -38.11 -12.77
N ARG A 87 17.02 -37.92 -13.87
CA ARG A 87 18.10 -38.84 -14.28
C ARG A 87 19.31 -38.83 -13.33
N GLY A 88 19.47 -37.76 -12.54
CA GLY A 88 20.65 -37.51 -11.74
C GLY A 88 21.84 -37.03 -12.58
N ILE A 89 22.76 -36.30 -11.95
CA ILE A 89 24.01 -35.84 -12.56
C ILE A 89 25.01 -37.01 -12.64
N PRO A 90 25.65 -37.26 -13.80
CA PRO A 90 26.69 -38.28 -13.94
C PRO A 90 27.84 -38.09 -12.95
N SER A 91 28.33 -39.19 -12.38
CA SER A 91 29.33 -39.18 -11.30
C SER A 91 30.63 -38.44 -11.65
N GLU A 92 31.05 -38.54 -12.90
CA GLU A 92 32.25 -37.94 -13.49
C GLU A 92 32.16 -36.41 -13.60
N ASN A 93 30.94 -35.87 -13.69
CA ASN A 93 30.70 -34.44 -13.84
C ASN A 93 30.24 -33.80 -12.51
N ALA A 94 29.76 -34.62 -11.56
CA ALA A 94 29.13 -34.17 -10.34
C ALA A 94 30.01 -33.19 -9.55
N GLU A 95 31.28 -33.50 -9.34
CA GLU A 95 32.18 -32.59 -8.62
C GLU A 95 32.31 -31.22 -9.29
N GLY A 96 32.49 -31.20 -10.62
CA GLY A 96 32.66 -29.97 -11.39
C GLY A 96 31.44 -29.05 -11.31
N VAL A 97 30.22 -29.61 -11.37
CA VAL A 97 28.95 -28.87 -11.31
C VAL A 97 28.82 -28.06 -10.02
N PHE A 98 29.28 -28.60 -8.89
CA PHE A 98 29.11 -27.94 -7.59
C PHE A 98 30.35 -27.15 -7.15
N LEU A 99 31.54 -27.52 -7.64
CA LEU A 99 32.81 -26.90 -7.23
C LEU A 99 33.20 -25.72 -8.12
N HIS A 100 33.06 -25.85 -9.44
CA HIS A 100 33.57 -24.87 -10.39
C HIS A 100 32.48 -23.89 -10.82
N LEU A 101 32.88 -22.65 -11.08
CA LEU A 101 32.04 -21.65 -11.73
C LEU A 101 32.07 -21.87 -13.25
N MET A 102 30.99 -21.49 -13.94
CA MET A 102 30.86 -21.64 -15.39
C MET A 102 31.01 -23.10 -15.83
N TYR A 103 30.39 -24.02 -15.08
CA TYR A 103 30.37 -25.46 -15.37
C TYR A 103 28.92 -25.92 -15.57
N GLY A 104 28.66 -26.68 -16.64
CA GLY A 104 27.30 -27.08 -17.03
C GLY A 104 27.14 -27.34 -18.52
N GLU A 105 25.95 -27.76 -18.91
CA GLU A 105 25.62 -28.19 -20.29
C GLU A 105 24.96 -27.08 -21.13
N ASN A 106 24.42 -26.04 -20.50
CA ASN A 106 23.57 -25.03 -21.14
C ASN A 106 24.37 -23.83 -21.75
N PHE A 107 25.59 -24.05 -22.25
CA PHE A 107 26.44 -22.97 -22.82
C PHE A 107 26.33 -22.81 -24.33
N ASP A 108 25.78 -23.79 -25.05
CA ASP A 108 25.64 -23.71 -26.50
C ASP A 108 24.25 -23.19 -26.89
N ASP A 109 24.17 -21.90 -27.19
CA ASP A 109 22.95 -21.21 -27.67
C ASP A 109 22.38 -21.82 -28.96
N LYS A 110 23.13 -22.67 -29.68
CA LYS A 110 22.67 -23.37 -30.90
C LYS A 110 21.88 -24.64 -30.58
N VAL A 111 22.05 -25.21 -29.38
CA VAL A 111 21.25 -26.34 -28.95
C VAL A 111 19.89 -25.79 -28.53
N LYS A 112 18.86 -26.11 -29.31
CA LYS A 112 17.46 -25.75 -29.02
C LYS A 112 16.95 -26.60 -27.85
N GLU A 113 17.41 -26.31 -26.64
CA GLU A 113 16.89 -26.95 -25.43
C GLU A 113 15.60 -26.26 -24.96
N ASP A 114 14.63 -27.06 -24.52
CA ASP A 114 13.25 -26.67 -24.18
C ASP A 114 13.19 -25.66 -23.01
N HIS A 115 13.27 -24.36 -23.33
CA HIS A 115 12.87 -23.24 -22.46
C HIS A 115 13.43 -23.33 -21.02
N VAL A 116 14.71 -23.67 -20.90
CA VAL A 116 15.42 -23.84 -19.63
C VAL A 116 15.65 -22.51 -18.89
N ALA A 117 15.77 -22.59 -17.57
CA ALA A 117 15.99 -21.47 -16.64
C ALA A 117 17.48 -21.20 -16.37
N GLY A 118 18.32 -22.25 -16.33
CA GLY A 118 19.76 -22.17 -16.10
C GLY A 118 20.52 -21.80 -17.38
N GLN A 119 21.39 -20.80 -17.32
CA GLN A 119 22.15 -20.32 -18.49
C GLN A 119 23.64 -20.10 -18.22
N ASN A 120 23.98 -19.62 -17.02
CA ASN A 120 25.33 -19.14 -16.74
C ASN A 120 26.22 -20.19 -16.06
N GLY A 121 25.69 -21.33 -15.60
CA GLY A 121 26.49 -22.39 -14.96
C GLY A 121 27.22 -21.97 -13.68
N VAL A 122 26.67 -20.99 -12.94
CA VAL A 122 27.27 -20.45 -11.70
C VAL A 122 26.36 -20.60 -10.47
N GLY A 123 25.06 -20.78 -10.67
CA GLY A 123 24.05 -20.63 -9.60
C GLY A 123 24.31 -21.52 -8.39
N ILE A 124 24.42 -22.83 -8.60
CA ILE A 124 24.54 -23.79 -7.50
C ILE A 124 25.91 -23.74 -6.79
N SER A 125 26.98 -23.47 -7.54
CA SER A 125 28.33 -23.26 -6.99
C SER A 125 28.39 -22.02 -6.09
N LEU A 126 27.64 -20.96 -6.45
CA LEU A 126 27.49 -19.77 -5.61
C LEU A 126 26.72 -20.07 -4.32
N VAL A 127 25.64 -20.87 -4.38
CA VAL A 127 24.91 -21.32 -3.18
C VAL A 127 25.85 -22.07 -2.23
N ARG A 128 26.68 -22.97 -2.77
CA ARG A 128 27.71 -23.66 -2.00
C ARG A 128 28.68 -22.69 -1.33
N MET A 129 29.20 -21.70 -2.07
CA MET A 129 30.15 -20.69 -1.53
C MET A 129 29.60 -19.91 -0.34
N VAL A 130 28.29 -19.61 -0.33
CA VAL A 130 27.66 -18.85 0.77
C VAL A 130 27.07 -19.73 1.87
N SER A 131 27.32 -21.04 1.82
CA SER A 131 26.77 -22.01 2.76
C SER A 131 27.77 -22.43 3.84
N SER A 132 27.28 -22.68 5.05
CA SER A 132 28.03 -23.29 6.15
C SER A 132 27.97 -24.83 6.10
N TYR A 133 26.94 -25.36 5.45
CA TYR A 133 26.76 -26.77 5.14
C TYR A 133 26.34 -26.91 3.68
N PHE A 134 27.00 -27.76 2.90
CA PHE A 134 26.58 -28.08 1.53
C PHE A 134 26.94 -29.52 1.19
N ARG A 135 25.93 -30.37 0.98
CA ARG A 135 26.09 -31.79 0.68
C ARG A 135 25.29 -32.16 -0.57
N VAL A 136 25.89 -33.03 -1.38
CA VAL A 136 25.27 -33.58 -2.58
C VAL A 136 25.26 -35.09 -2.53
N GLU A 137 24.17 -35.65 -3.02
CA GLU A 137 24.03 -37.05 -3.37
C GLU A 137 23.31 -37.13 -4.72
N THR A 138 23.96 -37.69 -5.74
CA THR A 138 23.34 -37.88 -7.07
C THR A 138 23.48 -39.32 -7.50
N THR A 139 22.41 -39.89 -8.04
CA THR A 139 22.42 -41.23 -8.61
C THR A 139 22.02 -41.17 -10.07
N ASN A 140 22.94 -41.56 -10.94
CA ASN A 140 22.73 -41.66 -12.38
C ASN A 140 23.10 -43.09 -12.83
N GLY A 141 22.12 -43.78 -13.42
CA GLY A 141 22.26 -45.20 -13.77
C GLY A 141 22.58 -46.06 -12.54
N THR A 142 23.69 -46.78 -12.58
CA THR A 142 24.13 -47.67 -11.49
C THR A 142 25.15 -47.02 -10.55
N LYS A 143 25.43 -45.73 -10.68
CA LYS A 143 26.43 -45.04 -9.85
C LYS A 143 25.78 -43.97 -8.99
N THR A 144 26.11 -43.99 -7.69
CA THR A 144 25.79 -42.92 -6.75
C THR A 144 27.05 -42.19 -6.35
N TYR A 145 27.08 -40.88 -6.56
CA TYR A 145 28.10 -39.95 -6.06
C TYR A 145 27.61 -39.28 -4.78
N LYS A 146 28.46 -39.20 -3.75
CA LYS A 146 28.20 -38.46 -2.52
C LYS A 146 29.42 -37.61 -2.14
N LYS A 147 29.17 -36.34 -1.78
CA LYS A 147 30.21 -35.46 -1.21
C LYS A 147 29.61 -34.35 -0.34
N LEU A 148 30.30 -34.04 0.76
CA LEU A 148 30.15 -32.85 1.59
C LEU A 148 31.19 -31.82 1.13
N PHE A 149 30.72 -30.70 0.59
CA PHE A 149 31.55 -29.63 0.03
C PHE A 149 31.91 -28.54 1.04
N THR A 150 31.55 -28.71 2.31
CA THR A 150 31.96 -27.81 3.39
C THR A 150 32.78 -28.56 4.43
N ILE A 151 33.62 -27.82 5.16
CA ILE A 151 34.43 -28.41 6.23
C ILE A 151 33.55 -28.79 7.41
N SER A 152 33.56 -30.07 7.78
CA SER A 152 32.86 -30.57 8.97
C SER A 152 33.44 -29.98 10.27
N GLU A 153 32.61 -29.83 11.29
CA GLU A 153 33.05 -29.32 12.60
C GLU A 153 34.13 -30.20 13.24
N ASP A 154 34.10 -31.52 13.00
CA ASP A 154 35.12 -32.45 13.47
C ASP A 154 36.49 -32.14 12.84
N VAL A 155 36.53 -31.87 11.54
CA VAL A 155 37.76 -31.49 10.83
C VAL A 155 38.23 -30.09 11.26
N LYS A 156 37.33 -29.12 11.45
CA LYS A 156 37.70 -27.80 12.01
C LYS A 156 38.33 -27.93 13.39
N LYS A 157 37.76 -28.76 14.28
CA LYS A 157 38.32 -29.04 15.61
C LYS A 157 39.70 -29.67 15.51
N ALA A 158 39.87 -30.65 14.62
CA ALA A 158 41.15 -31.30 14.38
C ALA A 158 42.22 -30.30 13.89
N ILE A 159 41.90 -29.43 12.92
CA ILE A 159 42.81 -28.39 12.44
C ILE A 159 43.21 -27.43 13.56
N LYS A 160 42.27 -27.02 14.42
CA LYS A 160 42.55 -26.16 15.58
C LYS A 160 43.54 -26.78 16.57
N THR A 161 43.65 -28.11 16.65
CA THR A 161 44.66 -28.77 17.51
C THR A 161 46.10 -28.53 17.06
N TYR A 162 46.32 -28.14 15.80
CA TYR A 162 47.63 -27.78 15.26
C TYR A 162 48.12 -26.40 15.70
N LYS A 163 47.31 -25.64 16.46
CA LYS A 163 47.66 -24.35 17.08
C LYS A 163 48.15 -23.28 16.09
N PHE A 164 47.59 -23.27 14.89
CA PHE A 164 47.82 -22.20 13.92
C PHE A 164 47.22 -20.86 14.38
N SER A 165 47.73 -19.75 13.84
CA SER A 165 47.08 -18.44 13.99
C SER A 165 45.71 -18.43 13.31
N ASN A 166 44.83 -17.49 13.69
CA ASN A 166 43.51 -17.36 13.07
C ASN A 166 43.61 -17.11 11.55
N ASP A 167 44.56 -16.30 11.10
CA ASP A 167 44.82 -16.04 9.67
C ASP A 167 45.15 -17.32 8.89
N ILE A 168 46.00 -18.18 9.45
CA ILE A 168 46.36 -19.45 8.81
C ILE A 168 45.16 -20.41 8.79
N ASN A 169 44.38 -20.48 9.87
CA ASN A 169 43.16 -21.30 9.89
C ASN A 169 42.17 -20.84 8.81
N ASP A 170 41.97 -19.53 8.66
CA ASP A 170 41.07 -18.98 7.64
C ASP A 170 41.57 -19.29 6.22
N LYS A 171 42.88 -19.24 5.97
CA LYS A 171 43.47 -19.65 4.67
C LYS A 171 43.33 -21.14 4.39
N ILE A 172 43.50 -22.00 5.40
CA ILE A 172 43.24 -23.45 5.26
C ILE A 172 41.78 -23.68 4.91
N PHE A 173 40.86 -22.98 5.59
CA PHE A 173 39.43 -23.14 5.33
C PHE A 173 39.04 -22.65 3.94
N LEU A 174 39.54 -21.48 3.55
CA LEU A 174 39.35 -20.95 2.20
C LEU A 174 39.91 -21.89 1.13
N TYR A 175 41.08 -22.50 1.36
CA TYR A 175 41.66 -23.46 0.42
C TYR A 175 40.72 -24.65 0.15
N PHE A 176 40.09 -25.22 1.18
CA PHE A 176 39.10 -26.27 0.97
C PHE A 176 37.85 -25.75 0.25
N ASP A 177 37.38 -24.56 0.60
CA ASP A 177 36.24 -23.95 -0.08
C ASP A 177 36.55 -23.64 -1.55
N GLU A 178 37.81 -23.46 -1.95
CA GLU A 178 38.20 -23.25 -3.36
C GLU A 178 38.44 -24.56 -4.11
N HIS A 179 39.05 -25.56 -3.45
CA HIS A 179 39.55 -26.77 -4.11
C HIS A 179 38.77 -28.04 -3.79
N GLY A 180 37.91 -28.05 -2.77
CA GLY A 180 37.16 -29.22 -2.33
C GLY A 180 38.03 -30.36 -1.76
N THR A 181 39.29 -30.07 -1.42
CA THR A 181 40.30 -31.03 -0.92
C THR A 181 41.34 -30.32 -0.07
N PHE A 182 42.11 -31.07 0.72
CA PHE A 182 43.28 -30.58 1.45
C PHE A 182 44.61 -31.13 0.92
N ARG A 183 44.58 -32.01 -0.09
CA ARG A 183 45.77 -32.78 -0.53
C ARG A 183 46.99 -31.91 -0.84
N ASP A 184 46.77 -30.75 -1.43
CA ASP A 184 47.83 -29.84 -1.85
C ASP A 184 47.77 -28.49 -1.10
N CYS A 185 47.19 -28.49 0.11
CA CYS A 185 47.07 -27.27 0.91
C CYS A 185 48.46 -26.79 1.38
N PRO A 186 48.93 -25.59 0.97
CA PRO A 186 50.28 -25.13 1.27
C PRO A 186 50.51 -24.82 2.77
N HIS A 187 49.42 -24.76 3.54
CA HIS A 187 49.44 -24.46 4.97
C HIS A 187 49.38 -25.70 5.86
N LEU A 188 49.22 -26.89 5.29
CA LEU A 188 49.20 -28.16 6.01
C LEU A 188 50.40 -29.03 5.59
N LYS A 189 51.07 -29.63 6.56
CA LYS A 189 52.12 -30.62 6.29
C LYS A 189 51.51 -31.95 5.82
N PRO A 190 52.23 -32.77 5.04
CA PRO A 190 51.74 -34.07 4.60
C PRO A 190 51.23 -34.98 5.74
N ASP A 191 51.95 -35.03 6.88
CA ASP A 191 51.55 -35.83 8.04
C ASP A 191 50.27 -35.30 8.71
N GLN A 192 50.03 -33.99 8.66
CA GLN A 192 48.80 -33.37 9.15
C GLN A 192 47.63 -33.70 8.24
N ILE A 193 47.84 -33.74 6.92
CA ILE A 193 46.82 -34.12 5.93
C ILE A 193 46.43 -35.58 6.13
N GLU A 194 47.41 -36.49 6.27
CA GLU A 194 47.15 -37.91 6.51
C GLU A 194 46.28 -38.16 7.75
N LYS A 195 46.51 -37.40 8.83
CA LYS A 195 45.68 -37.46 10.05
C LYS A 195 44.24 -36.97 9.84
N LEU A 196 44.01 -36.09 8.87
CA LEU A 196 42.66 -35.57 8.55
C LEU A 196 41.89 -36.50 7.62
N LEU A 197 42.55 -37.28 6.76
CA LEU A 197 41.90 -38.14 5.75
C LEU A 197 40.83 -39.08 6.32
N PRO A 198 41.03 -39.80 7.44
CA PRO A 198 39.98 -40.67 8.00
C PRO A 198 38.74 -39.88 8.45
N LEU A 199 38.94 -38.69 9.03
CA LEU A 199 37.84 -37.80 9.43
C LEU A 199 37.10 -37.26 8.21
N MET A 200 37.82 -36.90 7.16
CA MET A 200 37.24 -36.44 5.90
C MET A 200 36.40 -37.55 5.25
N GLN A 201 36.92 -38.78 5.19
CA GLN A 201 36.19 -39.93 4.65
C GLN A 201 34.93 -40.23 5.46
N LYS A 202 35.03 -40.26 6.80
CA LYS A 202 33.90 -40.48 7.71
C LYS A 202 32.79 -39.44 7.52
N ASN A 203 33.16 -38.18 7.27
CA ASN A 203 32.21 -37.07 7.07
C ASN A 203 31.78 -36.87 5.61
N ASN A 204 32.15 -37.78 4.70
CA ASN A 204 31.91 -37.69 3.25
C ASN A 204 32.51 -36.44 2.59
N MET A 205 33.58 -35.85 3.15
CA MET A 205 34.28 -34.71 2.53
C MET A 205 35.17 -35.13 1.36
N LEU A 206 35.48 -36.43 1.25
CA LEU A 206 36.06 -37.03 0.05
C LEU A 206 34.92 -37.55 -0.83
N GLU A 207 35.11 -37.49 -2.14
CA GLU A 207 34.15 -38.10 -3.06
C GLU A 207 33.97 -39.60 -2.79
N SER A 208 32.71 -40.04 -2.80
CA SER A 208 32.36 -41.45 -2.69
C SER A 208 31.48 -41.85 -3.85
N ILE A 209 32.00 -42.72 -4.72
CA ILE A 209 31.26 -43.33 -5.82
C ILE A 209 30.98 -44.79 -5.47
N LYS A 210 29.70 -45.16 -5.43
CA LYS A 210 29.25 -46.52 -5.12
C LYS A 210 28.32 -47.03 -6.21
N ASN A 211 28.32 -48.34 -6.44
CA ASN A 211 27.30 -48.95 -7.28
C ASN A 211 25.96 -48.97 -6.53
N SER A 212 24.93 -48.34 -7.11
CA SER A 212 23.54 -48.39 -6.64
C SER A 212 22.80 -49.57 -7.29
N GLY A 213 21.78 -50.09 -6.60
CA GLY A 213 20.83 -51.01 -7.24
C GLY A 213 20.05 -50.33 -8.38
N ASN A 214 19.54 -51.11 -9.33
CA ASN A 214 18.92 -50.67 -10.60
C ASN A 214 17.67 -49.74 -10.51
N THR A 215 17.33 -49.18 -9.35
CA THR A 215 16.04 -48.51 -9.11
C THR A 215 16.11 -47.08 -8.58
N ALA A 216 17.22 -46.64 -7.99
CA ALA A 216 17.34 -45.28 -7.44
C ALA A 216 17.99 -44.34 -8.47
N HIS A 217 17.37 -43.19 -8.72
CA HIS A 217 17.82 -42.16 -9.65
C HIS A 217 17.39 -40.78 -9.13
N GLY A 218 18.15 -39.74 -9.46
CA GLY A 218 17.86 -38.36 -9.09
C GLY A 218 18.98 -37.68 -8.30
N THR A 219 18.81 -36.40 -8.03
CA THR A 219 19.77 -35.59 -7.27
C THR A 219 19.16 -35.07 -5.98
N LYS A 220 19.93 -35.14 -4.91
CA LYS A 220 19.63 -34.54 -3.61
C LYS A 220 20.72 -33.54 -3.23
N ILE A 221 20.32 -32.32 -2.97
CA ILE A 221 21.17 -31.23 -2.50
C ILE A 221 20.68 -30.82 -1.11
N GLU A 222 21.60 -30.66 -0.16
CA GLU A 222 21.31 -30.21 1.19
C GLU A 222 22.21 -29.05 1.54
N PHE A 223 21.65 -27.92 1.97
CA PHE A 223 22.46 -26.77 2.35
C PHE A 223 21.89 -25.94 3.51
N GLU A 224 22.79 -25.27 4.21
CA GLU A 224 22.51 -24.31 5.27
C GLU A 224 23.36 -23.07 5.01
N LEU A 225 22.72 -21.91 4.94
CA LEU A 225 23.42 -20.66 4.62
C LEU A 225 24.40 -20.27 5.75
N ASN A 226 25.46 -19.53 5.43
CA ASN A 226 26.39 -19.02 6.43
C ASN A 226 26.07 -17.54 6.74
N PRO A 227 25.65 -17.19 7.98
CA PRO A 227 25.26 -15.82 8.35
C PRO A 227 26.32 -14.76 8.03
N LYS A 228 27.61 -15.13 7.98
CA LYS A 228 28.71 -14.24 7.61
C LYS A 228 28.48 -13.52 6.28
N TYR A 229 27.85 -14.19 5.30
CA TYR A 229 27.58 -13.61 3.97
C TYR A 229 26.26 -12.83 3.90
N PHE A 230 25.47 -12.85 4.96
CA PHE A 230 24.16 -12.20 5.07
C PHE A 230 24.15 -11.18 6.22
N ASN A 231 25.25 -10.43 6.35
CA ASN A 231 25.42 -9.37 7.38
C ASN A 231 25.23 -9.86 8.83
N ASN A 232 25.51 -11.14 9.09
CA ASN A 232 25.25 -11.83 10.37
C ASN A 232 23.79 -11.76 10.81
N LEU A 233 22.86 -11.59 9.87
CA LEU A 233 21.42 -11.62 10.11
C LEU A 233 20.91 -13.06 10.22
N ASP A 234 19.66 -13.17 10.65
CA ASP A 234 18.98 -14.46 10.78
C ASP A 234 18.72 -15.12 9.42
N ILE A 235 19.31 -16.29 9.23
CA ILE A 235 19.21 -17.10 8.03
C ILE A 235 18.02 -18.06 8.02
N ARG A 236 17.17 -18.06 9.05
CA ARG A 236 15.94 -18.87 9.06
C ARG A 236 15.06 -18.53 7.86
N TYR A 237 14.57 -19.56 7.18
CA TYR A 237 13.61 -19.40 6.08
C TYR A 237 12.21 -19.14 6.64
N ASP A 238 11.56 -18.09 6.15
CA ASP A 238 10.14 -17.91 6.38
C ASP A 238 9.36 -19.04 5.69
N VAL A 239 8.57 -19.76 6.47
CA VAL A 239 7.84 -20.95 6.00
C VAL A 239 6.75 -20.58 5.00
N LYS A 240 6.07 -19.45 5.19
CA LYS A 240 4.98 -18.99 4.31
C LYS A 240 5.55 -18.59 2.95
N LEU A 241 6.64 -17.80 2.95
CA LEU A 241 7.36 -17.39 1.74
C LEU A 241 7.90 -18.59 0.96
N LEU A 242 8.53 -19.54 1.66
CA LEU A 242 9.10 -20.73 1.02
C LEU A 242 7.99 -21.59 0.38
N LYS A 243 6.88 -21.82 1.07
CA LYS A 243 5.72 -22.53 0.50
C LYS A 243 5.19 -21.87 -0.75
N GLN A 244 5.04 -20.55 -0.72
CA GLN A 244 4.55 -19.79 -1.86
C GLN A 244 5.49 -19.93 -3.07
N TYR A 245 6.80 -19.82 -2.84
CA TYR A 245 7.79 -20.02 -3.88
C TYR A 245 7.69 -21.43 -4.51
N LEU A 246 7.54 -22.47 -3.68
CA LEU A 246 7.33 -23.83 -4.18
C LEU A 246 6.02 -23.97 -4.94
N GLN A 247 4.96 -23.33 -4.48
CA GLN A 247 3.68 -23.30 -5.18
C GLN A 247 3.80 -22.62 -6.55
N ASP A 248 4.56 -21.52 -6.67
CA ASP A 248 4.83 -20.84 -7.94
C ASP A 248 5.55 -21.75 -8.94
N ILE A 249 6.54 -22.54 -8.49
CA ILE A 249 7.19 -23.53 -9.36
C ILE A 249 6.17 -24.55 -9.88
N ALA A 250 5.31 -25.09 -9.01
CA ALA A 250 4.31 -26.07 -9.40
C ALA A 250 3.26 -25.48 -10.36
N ILE A 251 2.86 -24.23 -10.15
CA ILE A 251 1.91 -23.50 -11.01
C ILE A 251 2.50 -23.25 -12.40
N THR A 252 3.76 -22.83 -12.47
CA THR A 252 4.43 -22.49 -13.74
C THR A 252 4.90 -23.72 -14.53
N ASN A 253 4.91 -24.91 -13.90
CA ASN A 253 5.25 -26.19 -14.53
C ASN A 253 4.09 -27.21 -14.37
N PRO A 254 3.03 -27.10 -15.20
CA PRO A 254 1.88 -27.99 -15.09
C PRO A 254 2.29 -29.47 -15.13
N GLY A 255 1.79 -30.24 -14.18
CA GLY A 255 2.08 -31.66 -14.01
C GLY A 255 3.19 -31.99 -13.00
N LEU A 256 4.11 -31.06 -12.72
CA LEU A 256 5.17 -31.25 -11.71
C LEU A 256 4.57 -31.29 -10.31
N GLU A 257 4.95 -32.30 -9.53
CA GLU A 257 4.51 -32.47 -8.15
C GLU A 257 5.59 -32.01 -7.17
N ILE A 258 5.27 -31.05 -6.30
CA ILE A 258 6.21 -30.53 -5.30
C ILE A 258 5.73 -30.93 -3.91
N HIS A 259 6.59 -31.61 -3.16
CA HIS A 259 6.35 -32.03 -1.79
C HIS A 259 7.15 -31.14 -0.84
N PHE A 260 6.46 -30.33 -0.05
CA PHE A 260 7.09 -29.56 1.01
C PHE A 260 7.01 -30.31 2.34
N VAL A 261 8.15 -30.63 2.95
CA VAL A 261 8.24 -31.36 4.21
C VAL A 261 8.77 -30.46 5.31
N HIS A 262 7.99 -30.26 6.37
CA HIS A 262 8.42 -29.51 7.55
C HIS A 262 7.76 -30.07 8.82
N LYS A 263 8.55 -30.31 9.88
CA LYS A 263 8.06 -30.85 11.16
C LYS A 263 7.21 -32.13 11.00
N ASN A 264 7.69 -33.06 10.18
CA ASN A 264 7.01 -34.33 9.84
C ASN A 264 5.64 -34.18 9.16
N LYS A 265 5.30 -32.99 8.66
CA LYS A 265 4.13 -32.76 7.81
C LYS A 265 4.58 -32.60 6.37
N THR A 266 3.82 -33.20 5.45
CA THR A 266 4.03 -33.06 4.02
C THR A 266 2.85 -32.35 3.39
N GLU A 267 3.12 -31.22 2.74
CA GLU A 267 2.17 -30.49 1.90
C GLU A 267 2.53 -30.72 0.44
N LYS A 268 1.52 -30.87 -0.42
CA LYS A 268 1.70 -31.23 -1.82
C LYS A 268 1.13 -30.14 -2.73
N PHE A 269 1.93 -29.70 -3.68
CA PHE A 269 1.53 -28.76 -4.72
C PHE A 269 1.60 -29.46 -6.07
N LYS A 270 0.48 -29.50 -6.79
CA LYS A 270 0.40 -30.07 -8.14
C LYS A 270 -0.74 -29.41 -8.89
N PHE A 271 -0.41 -28.75 -10.00
CA PHE A 271 -1.37 -28.06 -10.85
C PHE A 271 -1.30 -28.69 -12.24
N LYS A 272 -2.39 -29.25 -12.74
CA LYS A 272 -2.46 -29.86 -14.08
C LYS A 272 -2.68 -28.82 -15.17
N LYS A 273 -3.31 -27.69 -14.85
CA LYS A 273 -3.57 -26.57 -15.77
C LYS A 273 -2.87 -25.27 -15.35
N GLY A 274 -1.92 -25.34 -14.41
CA GLY A 274 -1.18 -24.17 -13.93
C GLY A 274 -2.09 -23.07 -13.37
N LEU A 275 -1.89 -21.83 -13.79
CA LEU A 275 -2.66 -20.66 -13.34
C LEU A 275 -4.16 -20.76 -13.64
N ASP A 276 -4.59 -21.56 -14.63
CA ASP A 276 -6.03 -21.74 -14.91
C ASP A 276 -6.76 -22.32 -13.69
N GLU A 277 -6.14 -23.19 -12.90
CA GLU A 277 -6.75 -23.76 -11.69
C GLU A 277 -6.93 -22.71 -10.59
N ILE A 278 -6.05 -21.70 -10.53
CA ILE A 278 -6.15 -20.60 -9.58
C ILE A 278 -7.29 -19.67 -9.99
N PHE A 279 -7.24 -19.15 -11.22
CA PHE A 279 -8.21 -18.14 -11.65
C PHE A 279 -9.61 -18.69 -11.84
N SER A 280 -9.77 -19.91 -12.36
CA SER A 280 -11.10 -20.53 -12.52
C SER A 280 -11.78 -20.86 -11.20
N ALA A 281 -11.01 -20.96 -10.11
CA ALA A 281 -11.51 -21.14 -8.75
C ALA A 281 -11.40 -19.85 -7.91
N SER A 282 -11.29 -18.67 -8.54
CA SER A 282 -11.28 -17.38 -7.87
C SER A 282 -12.57 -16.60 -8.15
N ASP A 283 -12.90 -15.62 -7.31
CA ASP A 283 -14.01 -14.68 -7.56
C ASP A 283 -13.58 -13.47 -8.43
N LEU A 284 -12.38 -13.52 -8.99
CA LEU A 284 -11.81 -12.43 -9.77
C LEU A 284 -12.42 -12.38 -11.18
N THR A 285 -12.76 -11.18 -11.65
CA THR A 285 -13.10 -10.96 -13.06
C THR A 285 -11.81 -10.92 -13.87
N TYR A 286 -11.60 -11.92 -14.74
CA TYR A 286 -10.37 -12.01 -15.52
C TYR A 286 -10.58 -12.41 -16.99
N TYR A 287 -9.55 -12.20 -17.79
CA TYR A 287 -9.44 -12.73 -19.14
C TYR A 287 -8.05 -13.32 -19.39
N LYS A 288 -8.00 -14.57 -19.88
CA LYS A 288 -6.77 -15.23 -20.31
C LYS A 288 -6.43 -14.86 -21.76
N MET A 289 -5.26 -14.27 -21.94
CA MET A 289 -4.55 -14.18 -23.22
C MET A 289 -3.58 -15.35 -23.31
N ASP A 290 -3.75 -16.20 -24.32
CA ASP A 290 -2.87 -17.34 -24.60
C ASP A 290 -2.27 -17.15 -26.00
N TYR A 291 -0.99 -16.83 -26.03
CA TYR A 291 -0.24 -16.54 -27.24
C TYR A 291 0.92 -17.52 -27.37
N ASN A 292 0.94 -18.25 -28.47
CA ASN A 292 2.00 -19.21 -28.80
C ASN A 292 2.44 -18.98 -30.24
N ASP A 293 3.73 -18.70 -30.43
CA ASP A 293 4.37 -18.59 -31.74
C ASP A 293 5.68 -19.41 -31.73
N PRO A 294 5.62 -20.71 -32.06
CA PRO A 294 6.80 -21.56 -32.13
C PRO A 294 7.68 -21.24 -33.35
N THR A 295 7.21 -20.39 -34.27
CA THR A 295 7.97 -19.96 -35.45
C THR A 295 8.81 -18.71 -35.18
N SER A 296 8.54 -17.98 -34.10
CA SER A 296 9.36 -16.85 -33.70
C SER A 296 10.75 -17.32 -33.27
N ALA A 297 11.76 -16.45 -33.44
CA ALA A 297 13.14 -16.77 -33.05
C ALA A 297 13.25 -17.17 -31.55
N SER A 298 12.38 -16.59 -30.72
CA SER A 298 12.29 -16.86 -29.28
C SER A 298 11.38 -18.05 -28.94
N GLN A 299 10.69 -18.66 -29.90
CA GLN A 299 9.72 -19.75 -29.70
C GLN A 299 8.79 -19.48 -28.50
N ILE A 300 8.12 -18.35 -28.54
CA ILE A 300 7.41 -17.80 -27.38
C ILE A 300 6.12 -18.57 -27.11
N HIS A 301 5.90 -18.91 -25.83
CA HIS A 301 4.60 -19.27 -25.29
C HIS A 301 4.31 -18.38 -24.08
N MET A 302 3.22 -17.60 -24.15
CA MET A 302 2.84 -16.63 -23.14
C MET A 302 1.38 -16.82 -22.73
N GLU A 303 1.17 -17.07 -21.44
CA GLU A 303 -0.14 -17.01 -20.81
C GLU A 303 -0.21 -15.78 -19.92
N THR A 304 -1.12 -14.85 -20.24
CA THR A 304 -1.33 -13.63 -19.45
C THR A 304 -2.76 -13.59 -18.95
N TYR A 305 -2.94 -13.55 -17.63
CA TYR A 305 -4.24 -13.38 -16.99
C TYR A 305 -4.42 -11.91 -16.64
N PHE A 306 -5.37 -11.27 -17.32
CA PHE A 306 -5.77 -9.89 -17.07
C PHE A 306 -6.88 -9.86 -16.04
N VAL A 307 -6.59 -9.39 -14.83
CA VAL A 307 -7.56 -9.27 -13.75
C VAL A 307 -8.01 -7.82 -13.64
N ILE A 308 -9.31 -7.55 -13.63
CA ILE A 308 -9.83 -6.17 -13.50
C ILE A 308 -9.89 -5.77 -12.03
N GLY A 309 -9.49 -4.53 -11.73
CA GLY A 309 -9.51 -3.97 -10.37
C GLY A 309 -8.17 -3.36 -9.98
N GLN A 310 -7.79 -3.48 -8.71
CA GLN A 310 -6.50 -3.01 -8.19
C GLN A 310 -5.60 -4.20 -7.79
N ASN A 311 -4.29 -4.01 -8.01
CA ASN A 311 -3.10 -4.76 -7.58
C ASN A 311 -2.22 -5.57 -8.59
N LYS A 312 -1.05 -4.98 -8.90
CA LYS A 312 0.24 -5.45 -9.46
C LYS A 312 0.34 -6.46 -10.62
N THR A 313 1.33 -6.21 -11.47
CA THR A 313 1.81 -7.15 -12.49
C THR A 313 2.83 -8.12 -11.88
N LEU A 314 2.57 -9.43 -12.00
CA LEU A 314 3.49 -10.51 -11.65
C LEU A 314 3.94 -11.22 -12.93
N SER A 315 5.21 -11.59 -13.01
CA SER A 315 5.73 -12.29 -14.17
C SER A 315 6.72 -13.38 -13.83
N TRP A 316 6.56 -14.53 -14.49
CA TRP A 316 7.49 -15.64 -14.49
C TRP A 316 8.05 -15.84 -15.89
N VAL A 317 9.37 -15.97 -15.99
CA VAL A 317 10.05 -16.26 -17.25
C VAL A 317 10.82 -17.55 -17.10
N ASN A 318 10.41 -18.59 -17.83
CA ASN A 318 10.93 -19.94 -17.69
C ASN A 318 10.93 -20.39 -16.21
N SER A 319 9.85 -20.11 -15.45
CA SER A 319 9.69 -20.30 -13.99
C SER A 319 10.52 -19.42 -13.06
N ASN A 320 11.48 -18.64 -13.55
CA ASN A 320 12.12 -17.64 -12.69
C ASN A 320 11.13 -16.51 -12.45
N PHE A 321 10.96 -16.12 -11.19
CA PHE A 321 10.10 -15.00 -10.84
C PHE A 321 10.79 -13.67 -11.16
N ALA A 322 10.39 -13.07 -12.28
CA ALA A 322 10.89 -11.78 -12.75
C ALA A 322 10.11 -10.64 -12.07
N VAL A 323 10.38 -10.42 -10.77
CA VAL A 323 9.64 -9.45 -9.95
C VAL A 323 9.70 -8.00 -10.45
N GLN A 324 10.74 -7.64 -11.22
CA GLN A 324 10.87 -6.32 -11.83
C GLN A 324 10.27 -6.27 -13.25
N GLY A 325 9.70 -7.38 -13.73
CA GLY A 325 9.11 -7.49 -15.06
C GLY A 325 10.17 -7.60 -16.16
N GLY A 326 10.07 -6.73 -17.16
CA GLY A 326 10.97 -6.71 -18.30
C GLY A 326 10.46 -5.81 -19.41
N SER A 327 11.35 -5.43 -20.33
CA SER A 327 11.05 -4.48 -21.41
C SER A 327 9.87 -4.94 -22.27
N ALA A 328 9.79 -6.22 -22.58
CA ALA A 328 8.68 -6.80 -23.33
C ALA A 328 7.35 -6.81 -22.56
N ILE A 329 7.38 -7.03 -21.25
CA ILE A 329 6.18 -7.04 -20.39
C ILE A 329 5.64 -5.61 -20.23
N GLU A 330 6.54 -4.64 -20.04
CA GLU A 330 6.21 -3.22 -20.04
C GLU A 330 5.63 -2.78 -21.40
N TYR A 331 6.19 -3.28 -22.51
CA TYR A 331 5.67 -3.00 -23.85
C TYR A 331 4.25 -3.57 -24.01
N LEU A 332 4.01 -4.82 -23.60
CA LEU A 332 2.69 -5.45 -23.61
C LEU A 332 1.65 -4.60 -22.87
N GLU A 333 1.96 -4.18 -21.64
CA GLU A 333 1.09 -3.34 -20.83
C GLU A 333 0.83 -1.96 -21.47
N ASN A 334 1.90 -1.27 -21.92
CA ASN A 334 1.79 0.04 -22.56
C ASN A 334 0.98 -0.02 -23.87
N ARG A 335 1.16 -1.07 -24.67
CA ARG A 335 0.43 -1.28 -25.92
C ARG A 335 -1.05 -1.45 -25.66
N ILE A 336 -1.44 -2.22 -24.64
CA ILE A 336 -2.84 -2.35 -24.21
C ILE A 336 -3.39 -1.00 -23.79
N CYS A 337 -2.67 -0.26 -22.94
CA CYS A 337 -3.07 1.08 -22.52
C CYS A 337 -3.34 1.99 -23.73
N ASP A 338 -2.43 2.01 -24.71
CA ASP A 338 -2.56 2.88 -25.89
C ASP A 338 -3.71 2.47 -26.81
N GLU A 339 -3.93 1.17 -27.03
CA GLU A 339 -5.00 0.70 -27.91
C GLU A 339 -6.40 0.79 -27.27
N VAL A 340 -6.51 0.62 -25.95
CA VAL A 340 -7.78 0.83 -25.23
C VAL A 340 -8.20 2.30 -25.28
N ARG A 341 -7.25 3.23 -25.15
CA ARG A 341 -7.52 4.69 -25.21
C ARG A 341 -8.08 5.13 -26.57
N LYS A 342 -7.77 4.41 -27.65
CA LYS A 342 -8.31 4.68 -28.99
C LYS A 342 -9.75 4.22 -29.17
N LYS A 343 -10.33 3.47 -28.22
CA LYS A 343 -11.71 2.99 -28.33
C LYS A 343 -12.68 4.16 -28.25
N SER A 344 -13.70 4.14 -29.13
CA SER A 344 -14.67 5.23 -29.27
C SER A 344 -15.35 5.62 -27.96
N SER A 345 -15.64 4.65 -27.08
CA SER A 345 -16.22 4.89 -25.76
C SER A 345 -15.35 5.76 -24.84
N ILE A 346 -14.02 5.64 -24.93
CA ILE A 346 -13.07 6.47 -24.18
C ILE A 346 -12.97 7.85 -24.81
N GLN A 347 -12.83 7.94 -26.14
CA GLN A 347 -12.76 9.22 -26.87
C GLN A 347 -14.03 10.07 -26.68
N SER A 348 -15.22 9.44 -26.61
CA SER A 348 -16.47 10.11 -26.28
C SER A 348 -16.46 10.68 -24.85
N LEU A 349 -15.88 9.94 -23.88
CA LEU A 349 -15.74 10.43 -22.51
C LEU A 349 -14.73 11.58 -22.41
N GLU A 350 -13.63 11.54 -23.15
CA GLU A 350 -12.65 12.64 -23.21
C GLU A 350 -13.30 13.96 -23.63
N LYS A 351 -14.16 13.92 -24.66
CA LYS A 351 -14.95 15.09 -25.10
C LYS A 351 -15.92 15.56 -24.03
N LYS A 352 -16.62 14.64 -23.36
CA LYS A 352 -17.57 14.95 -22.28
C LYS A 352 -16.88 15.61 -21.09
N LEU A 353 -15.75 15.06 -20.64
CA LEU A 353 -15.00 15.54 -19.48
C LEU A 353 -14.01 16.67 -19.81
N LYS A 354 -13.83 17.02 -21.09
CA LYS A 354 -12.84 18.01 -21.56
C LYS A 354 -11.42 17.70 -21.06
N THR A 355 -11.07 16.43 -20.96
CA THR A 355 -9.74 15.96 -20.54
C THR A 355 -9.30 14.76 -21.38
N GLN A 356 -7.99 14.57 -21.54
CA GLN A 356 -7.46 13.40 -22.23
C GLN A 356 -7.31 12.22 -21.26
N SER A 357 -7.62 11.02 -21.73
CA SER A 357 -7.23 9.78 -21.08
C SER A 357 -5.70 9.68 -21.04
N THR A 358 -5.16 9.14 -19.97
CA THR A 358 -3.74 8.85 -19.79
C THR A 358 -3.52 7.35 -19.68
N ARG A 359 -2.29 6.88 -19.90
CA ARG A 359 -1.97 5.46 -19.68
C ARG A 359 -2.27 5.02 -18.25
N ASN A 360 -2.09 5.89 -17.26
CA ASN A 360 -2.37 5.57 -15.86
C ASN A 360 -3.87 5.37 -15.59
N ASP A 361 -4.75 6.07 -16.30
CA ASP A 361 -6.19 5.82 -16.20
C ASP A 361 -6.55 4.39 -16.64
N VAL A 362 -5.76 3.79 -17.55
CA VAL A 362 -5.97 2.43 -18.04
C VAL A 362 -5.20 1.39 -17.22
N ARG A 363 -3.90 1.62 -16.99
CA ARG A 363 -3.01 0.77 -16.19
C ARG A 363 -3.57 0.48 -14.80
N ASN A 364 -4.17 1.47 -14.15
CA ASN A 364 -4.71 1.30 -12.80
C ASN A 364 -6.03 0.50 -12.75
N CYS A 365 -6.55 0.05 -13.88
CA CYS A 365 -7.81 -0.71 -13.97
C CYS A 365 -7.60 -2.21 -14.12
N PHE A 366 -6.39 -2.69 -14.39
CA PHE A 366 -6.12 -4.11 -14.59
C PHE A 366 -4.74 -4.51 -14.12
N HIS A 367 -4.57 -5.82 -13.90
CA HIS A 367 -3.35 -6.45 -13.44
C HIS A 367 -3.02 -7.65 -14.29
N MET A 368 -1.74 -7.95 -14.42
CA MET A 368 -1.26 -8.99 -15.32
C MET A 368 -0.50 -10.05 -14.54
N TYR A 369 -0.90 -11.31 -14.71
CA TYR A 369 -0.11 -12.46 -14.27
C TYR A 369 0.43 -13.13 -15.53
N VAL A 370 1.72 -12.95 -15.77
CA VAL A 370 2.40 -13.34 -17.01
C VAL A 370 3.23 -14.58 -16.77
N ASN A 371 2.85 -15.70 -17.35
CA ASN A 371 3.69 -16.89 -17.44
C ASN A 371 4.28 -16.95 -18.85
N LEU A 372 5.57 -16.61 -18.97
CA LEU A 372 6.30 -16.51 -20.22
C LEU A 372 7.31 -17.64 -20.34
N ARG A 373 7.28 -18.34 -21.47
CA ARG A 373 8.28 -19.33 -21.86
C ARG A 373 8.93 -18.89 -23.16
N ILE A 374 10.24 -18.70 -23.13
CA ILE A 374 11.04 -18.34 -24.31
C ILE A 374 12.34 -19.14 -24.39
N LEU A 375 12.83 -19.32 -25.61
CA LEU A 375 14.18 -19.82 -25.89
C LEU A 375 15.18 -18.71 -25.56
N ASN A 376 16.32 -19.09 -24.96
CA ASN A 376 17.43 -18.21 -24.65
C ASN A 376 16.99 -16.90 -23.96
N PRO A 377 16.35 -16.97 -22.76
CA PRO A 377 16.04 -15.77 -22.00
C PRO A 377 17.30 -14.97 -21.70
N ARG A 378 17.20 -13.66 -21.55
CA ARG A 378 18.31 -12.77 -21.22
C ARG A 378 17.83 -11.85 -20.14
N PHE A 379 18.56 -11.82 -19.03
CA PHE A 379 18.23 -10.99 -17.88
C PHE A 379 19.28 -9.92 -17.67
N LYS A 380 18.87 -8.82 -17.01
CA LYS A 380 19.77 -7.72 -16.65
C LYS A 380 20.88 -8.16 -15.68
N SER A 381 20.63 -9.17 -14.85
CA SER A 381 21.60 -9.72 -13.90
C SER A 381 21.29 -11.19 -13.55
N GLN A 382 22.20 -11.85 -12.81
CA GLN A 382 22.04 -13.26 -12.40
C GLN A 382 20.87 -13.48 -11.44
N ASP A 383 20.37 -12.44 -10.77
CA ASP A 383 19.16 -12.57 -9.95
C ASP A 383 17.90 -12.90 -10.79
N LYS A 384 17.96 -12.74 -12.12
CA LYS A 384 16.90 -13.02 -13.10
C LYS A 384 15.60 -12.26 -12.82
N SER A 385 15.72 -11.08 -12.22
CA SER A 385 14.58 -10.26 -11.82
C SER A 385 13.97 -9.42 -12.94
N TYR A 386 14.72 -9.12 -14.01
CA TYR A 386 14.31 -8.26 -15.12
C TYR A 386 14.70 -8.84 -16.49
N LEU A 387 13.71 -9.12 -17.34
CA LEU A 387 13.89 -9.65 -18.70
C LEU A 387 14.28 -8.54 -19.70
N ILE A 388 15.26 -8.81 -20.57
CA ILE A 388 15.75 -7.86 -21.59
C ILE A 388 15.62 -8.36 -23.04
N ASN A 389 15.02 -9.52 -23.30
CA ASN A 389 14.74 -9.97 -24.67
C ASN A 389 13.81 -8.98 -25.38
N ASP A 390 14.10 -8.67 -26.65
CA ASP A 390 13.16 -7.96 -27.51
C ASP A 390 12.10 -8.94 -28.02
N LEU A 391 10.87 -8.75 -27.56
CA LEU A 391 9.70 -9.54 -27.95
C LEU A 391 8.57 -8.62 -28.45
N ASN A 392 8.88 -7.39 -28.88
CA ASN A 392 7.87 -6.37 -29.17
C ASN A 392 6.89 -6.79 -30.28
N GLU A 393 7.38 -7.45 -31.33
CA GLU A 393 6.54 -7.95 -32.42
C GLU A 393 5.56 -9.03 -31.93
N ASP A 394 6.03 -9.93 -31.06
CA ASP A 394 5.19 -10.98 -30.44
C ASP A 394 4.13 -10.38 -29.52
N MET A 395 4.53 -9.43 -28.66
CA MET A 395 3.61 -8.73 -27.77
C MET A 395 2.55 -7.96 -28.56
N ARG A 396 2.94 -7.31 -29.66
CA ARG A 396 2.01 -6.62 -30.56
C ARG A 396 0.99 -7.60 -31.17
N LYS A 397 1.45 -8.71 -31.75
CA LYS A 397 0.56 -9.74 -32.31
C LYS A 397 -0.40 -10.31 -31.24
N ALA A 398 0.09 -10.53 -30.03
CA ALA A 398 -0.72 -10.99 -28.91
C ALA A 398 -1.83 -10.00 -28.56
N VAL A 399 -1.51 -8.71 -28.44
CA VAL A 399 -2.50 -7.65 -28.19
C VAL A 399 -3.49 -7.55 -29.33
N ASP A 400 -3.03 -7.46 -30.57
CA ASP A 400 -3.90 -7.30 -31.74
C ASP A 400 -4.92 -8.46 -31.84
N LYS A 401 -4.52 -9.68 -31.48
CA LYS A 401 -5.39 -10.88 -31.47
C LYS A 401 -6.37 -10.93 -30.29
N HIS A 402 -6.01 -10.43 -29.11
CA HIS A 402 -6.78 -10.66 -27.87
C HIS A 402 -7.50 -9.43 -27.31
N LEU A 403 -7.13 -8.20 -27.71
CA LEU A 403 -7.61 -6.97 -27.09
C LEU A 403 -9.13 -6.82 -27.13
N ASP A 404 -9.77 -7.06 -28.29
CA ASP A 404 -11.22 -6.92 -28.41
C ASP A 404 -11.98 -7.93 -27.56
N LYS A 405 -11.43 -9.13 -27.38
CA LYS A 405 -12.01 -10.16 -26.51
C LYS A 405 -11.81 -9.82 -25.03
N LEU A 406 -10.63 -9.31 -24.66
CA LEU A 406 -10.37 -8.78 -23.32
C LEU A 406 -11.43 -7.73 -22.95
N ILE A 407 -11.62 -6.73 -23.81
CA ILE A 407 -12.61 -5.66 -23.59
C ILE A 407 -14.04 -6.20 -23.51
N LYS A 408 -14.43 -7.14 -24.39
CA LYS A 408 -15.79 -7.69 -24.42
C LYS A 408 -16.13 -8.61 -23.25
N LYS A 409 -15.15 -9.36 -22.74
CA LYS A 409 -15.35 -10.36 -21.68
C LYS A 409 -15.13 -9.82 -20.28
N THR A 410 -14.74 -8.56 -20.15
CA THR A 410 -14.44 -7.91 -18.87
C THR A 410 -15.14 -6.56 -18.79
N ASN A 411 -15.17 -5.97 -17.60
CA ASN A 411 -15.67 -4.62 -17.35
C ASN A 411 -14.58 -3.54 -17.43
N LEU A 412 -13.47 -3.81 -18.14
CA LEU A 412 -12.31 -2.90 -18.22
C LEU A 412 -12.69 -1.47 -18.63
N LEU A 413 -13.54 -1.30 -19.64
CA LEU A 413 -13.95 0.04 -20.10
C LEU A 413 -14.75 0.81 -19.05
N GLU A 414 -15.54 0.13 -18.22
CA GLU A 414 -16.34 0.79 -17.18
C GLU A 414 -15.44 1.27 -16.04
N GLU A 415 -14.48 0.45 -15.62
CA GLU A 415 -13.50 0.84 -14.60
C GLU A 415 -12.66 2.04 -15.07
N ILE A 416 -12.21 2.05 -16.33
CA ILE A 416 -11.47 3.20 -16.90
C ILE A 416 -12.31 4.48 -16.87
N LYS A 417 -13.59 4.40 -17.24
CA LYS A 417 -14.49 5.56 -17.21
C LYS A 417 -14.62 6.09 -15.78
N LEU A 418 -14.81 5.20 -14.81
CA LEU A 418 -14.91 5.56 -13.40
C LEU A 418 -13.62 6.22 -12.89
N GLN A 419 -12.44 5.68 -13.24
CA GLN A 419 -11.14 6.27 -12.88
C GLN A 419 -10.96 7.66 -13.50
N MET A 420 -11.29 7.82 -14.79
CA MET A 420 -11.23 9.12 -15.47
C MET A 420 -12.16 10.15 -14.83
N GLU A 421 -13.40 9.78 -14.51
CA GLU A 421 -14.37 10.66 -13.84
C GLU A 421 -13.88 11.07 -12.45
N LYS A 422 -13.40 10.11 -11.64
CA LYS A 422 -12.81 10.40 -10.32
C LYS A 422 -11.64 11.37 -10.41
N ARG A 423 -10.70 11.13 -11.32
CA ARG A 423 -9.52 11.99 -11.51
C ARG A 423 -9.90 13.39 -11.96
N THR A 424 -10.80 13.52 -12.93
CA THR A 424 -11.28 14.83 -13.39
C THR A 424 -11.96 15.59 -12.27
N HIS A 425 -12.83 14.92 -11.52
CA HIS A 425 -13.53 15.54 -10.39
C HIS A 425 -12.57 16.02 -9.31
N LEU A 426 -11.57 15.20 -8.93
CA LEU A 426 -10.54 15.61 -7.98
C LEU A 426 -9.75 16.82 -8.48
N LYS A 427 -9.37 16.85 -9.76
CA LYS A 427 -8.68 18.01 -10.33
C LYS A 427 -9.54 19.27 -10.31
N GLU A 428 -10.83 19.16 -10.63
CA GLU A 428 -11.77 20.28 -10.55
C GLU A 428 -11.88 20.83 -9.12
N LEU A 429 -11.92 19.96 -8.11
CA LEU A 429 -11.92 20.36 -6.70
C LEU A 429 -10.60 21.03 -6.31
N GLU A 430 -9.45 20.50 -6.73
CA GLU A 430 -8.14 21.11 -6.48
C GLU A 430 -8.02 22.50 -7.12
N ASP A 431 -8.43 22.64 -8.38
CA ASP A 431 -8.36 23.91 -9.11
C ASP A 431 -9.34 24.95 -8.52
N ALA A 432 -10.53 24.51 -8.11
CA ALA A 432 -11.46 25.33 -7.34
C ALA A 432 -10.86 25.76 -6.00
N GLN A 433 -10.19 24.85 -5.28
CA GLN A 433 -9.53 25.15 -4.00
C GLN A 433 -8.38 26.14 -4.16
N LYS A 434 -7.56 26.00 -5.20
CA LYS A 434 -6.52 26.98 -5.56
C LYS A 434 -7.14 28.34 -5.90
N GLY A 435 -8.26 28.33 -6.63
CA GLY A 435 -9.05 29.53 -6.94
C GLY A 435 -9.52 30.25 -5.68
N LEU A 436 -10.10 29.52 -4.72
CA LEU A 436 -10.54 30.06 -3.43
C LEU A 436 -9.38 30.58 -2.58
N ARG A 437 -8.24 29.87 -2.53
CA ARG A 437 -7.04 30.34 -1.82
C ARG A 437 -6.50 31.64 -2.44
N LYS A 438 -6.52 31.77 -3.76
CA LYS A 438 -6.14 33.02 -4.45
C LYS A 438 -7.16 34.13 -4.17
N ALA A 439 -8.46 33.81 -4.18
CA ALA A 439 -9.52 34.75 -3.83
C ALA A 439 -9.42 35.23 -2.38
N SER A 440 -8.99 34.39 -1.44
CA SER A 440 -8.71 34.78 -0.05
C SER A 440 -7.47 35.67 0.12
N ARG A 441 -6.50 35.61 -0.81
CA ARG A 441 -5.35 36.54 -0.85
C ARG A 441 -5.73 37.88 -1.51
N ASN A 442 -6.65 37.85 -2.46
CA ASN A 442 -7.29 39.03 -2.99
C ASN A 442 -8.32 39.55 -1.96
N ASN A 443 -8.62 40.85 -1.95
CA ASN A 443 -9.56 41.40 -0.98
C ASN A 443 -10.98 40.84 -1.23
N ILE A 444 -11.39 39.84 -0.43
CA ILE A 444 -12.77 39.33 -0.42
C ILE A 444 -13.71 40.51 -0.11
N PRO A 445 -14.74 40.78 -0.95
CA PRO A 445 -15.63 41.90 -0.74
C PRO A 445 -16.28 41.86 0.65
N LYS A 446 -16.33 43.02 1.33
CA LYS A 446 -16.86 43.22 2.69
C LYS A 446 -16.15 42.48 3.84
N LEU A 447 -15.18 41.60 3.56
CA LEU A 447 -14.34 41.03 4.62
C LEU A 447 -13.48 42.15 5.22
N MET A 448 -13.55 42.28 6.54
CA MET A 448 -12.59 43.04 7.32
C MET A 448 -11.60 42.07 7.95
N PRO A 449 -10.44 41.80 7.33
CA PRO A 449 -9.49 40.85 7.87
C PRO A 449 -8.84 41.39 9.16
N PRO A 450 -8.29 40.50 10.00
CA PRO A 450 -7.40 40.91 11.07
C PRO A 450 -6.05 41.39 10.49
N THR A 451 -5.34 42.25 11.22
CA THR A 451 -4.01 42.75 10.86
C THR A 451 -2.87 41.80 11.23
N GLY A 452 -3.14 40.80 12.09
CA GLY A 452 -2.18 39.78 12.48
C GLY A 452 -1.89 38.77 11.38
N LYS A 453 -0.83 38.00 11.56
CA LYS A 453 -0.36 37.01 10.57
C LYS A 453 -1.24 35.75 10.61
N PRO A 454 -1.45 35.07 9.47
CA PRO A 454 -2.00 33.72 9.47
C PRO A 454 -1.20 32.83 10.44
N GLY A 455 -1.89 32.10 11.33
CA GLY A 455 -1.28 31.29 12.38
C GLY A 455 -1.09 31.98 13.74
N ASP A 456 -1.39 33.29 13.88
CA ASP A 456 -1.49 33.91 15.20
C ASP A 456 -2.56 33.20 16.05
N LYS A 457 -2.21 32.78 17.27
CA LYS A 457 -3.14 32.07 18.17
C LYS A 457 -4.30 32.96 18.60
N GLY A 458 -5.49 32.37 18.72
CA GLY A 458 -6.70 33.05 19.15
C GLY A 458 -7.46 33.79 18.04
N ARG A 459 -7.16 33.53 16.76
CA ARG A 459 -7.87 34.15 15.63
C ARG A 459 -9.34 33.71 15.59
N VAL A 460 -10.24 34.70 15.47
CA VAL A 460 -11.69 34.48 15.41
C VAL A 460 -12.28 35.18 14.20
N LEU A 461 -13.10 34.48 13.42
CA LEU A 461 -13.96 35.10 12.41
C LEU A 461 -15.34 35.34 13.01
N PHE A 462 -15.78 36.60 13.06
CA PHE A 462 -17.16 36.95 13.38
C PHE A 462 -17.97 37.08 12.10
N ILE A 463 -18.97 36.21 11.96
CA ILE A 463 -19.97 36.27 10.88
C ILE A 463 -21.19 37.00 11.44
N ALA A 464 -21.44 38.20 10.94
CA ALA A 464 -22.50 39.08 11.45
C ALA A 464 -23.71 39.08 10.50
N GLU A 465 -24.90 39.27 11.04
CA GLU A 465 -26.16 39.32 10.28
C GLU A 465 -26.19 40.39 9.17
N GLY A 466 -25.51 41.52 9.37
CA GLY A 466 -25.44 42.59 8.37
C GLY A 466 -24.43 43.68 8.70
N ASP A 467 -24.37 44.70 7.84
CA ASP A 467 -23.39 45.79 7.93
C ASP A 467 -23.57 46.64 9.22
N SER A 468 -24.78 46.72 9.75
CA SER A 468 -25.07 47.41 11.03
C SER A 468 -24.35 46.75 12.23
N ALA A 469 -24.43 45.42 12.33
CA ALA A 469 -23.72 44.66 13.36
C ALA A 469 -22.20 44.77 13.20
N ILE A 470 -21.68 44.79 11.97
CA ILE A 470 -20.25 45.04 11.70
C ILE A 470 -19.82 46.42 12.21
N ALA A 471 -20.64 47.45 12.06
CA ALA A 471 -20.33 48.80 12.53
C ALA A 471 -20.13 48.83 14.06
N GLY A 472 -20.97 48.12 14.81
CA GLY A 472 -20.83 47.95 16.27
C GLY A 472 -19.63 47.07 16.68
N LEU A 473 -19.33 46.01 15.92
CA LEU A 473 -18.21 45.10 16.17
C LEU A 473 -16.84 45.71 15.86
N ARG A 474 -16.76 46.56 14.85
CA ARG A 474 -15.49 47.15 14.38
C ARG A 474 -14.68 47.83 15.49
N PRO A 475 -15.24 48.70 16.35
CA PRO A 475 -14.51 49.31 17.45
C PRO A 475 -14.30 48.38 18.66
N ALA A 476 -15.04 47.28 18.75
CA ALA A 476 -14.97 46.30 19.86
C ALA A 476 -13.96 45.18 19.61
N ARG A 477 -13.70 44.83 18.35
CA ARG A 477 -12.83 43.70 17.98
C ARG A 477 -11.37 43.92 18.38
N ASN A 478 -10.64 42.84 18.62
CA ASN A 478 -9.19 42.86 18.58
C ASN A 478 -8.73 42.90 17.10
N PRO A 479 -8.19 44.03 16.59
CA PRO A 479 -7.87 44.16 15.18
C PRO A 479 -6.77 43.20 14.72
N LYS A 480 -5.91 42.71 15.63
CA LYS A 480 -4.85 41.75 15.31
C LYS A 480 -5.39 40.34 15.09
N LEU A 481 -6.46 39.94 15.79
CA LEU A 481 -6.92 38.54 15.84
C LEU A 481 -8.29 38.32 15.19
N HIS A 482 -9.16 39.33 15.21
CA HIS A 482 -10.57 39.15 14.85
C HIS A 482 -10.84 39.64 13.43
N GLY A 483 -11.34 38.75 12.56
CA GLY A 483 -11.91 39.10 11.26
C GLY A 483 -13.42 39.33 11.38
N LEU A 484 -13.99 40.22 10.58
CA LEU A 484 -15.44 40.46 10.54
C LEU A 484 -15.96 40.25 9.11
N PHE A 485 -17.09 39.56 8.97
CA PHE A 485 -17.75 39.33 7.68
C PHE A 485 -19.28 39.45 7.79
N PRO A 486 -19.93 40.39 7.07
CA PRO A 486 -21.38 40.53 7.07
C PRO A 486 -22.05 39.58 6.07
N LEU A 487 -23.17 38.98 6.49
CA LEU A 487 -24.13 38.32 5.61
C LEU A 487 -25.06 39.37 4.97
N ARG A 488 -25.70 39.02 3.85
CA ARG A 488 -26.74 39.81 3.18
C ARG A 488 -28.07 39.10 3.36
N GLY A 489 -28.57 39.15 4.59
CA GLY A 489 -29.85 38.55 4.96
C GLY A 489 -29.73 37.07 5.34
N LYS A 490 -30.84 36.34 5.21
CA LYS A 490 -30.92 34.93 5.63
C LYS A 490 -30.17 34.03 4.65
N PRO A 491 -29.18 33.22 5.12
CA PRO A 491 -28.50 32.26 4.27
C PRO A 491 -29.46 31.25 3.65
N MET A 492 -29.15 30.77 2.45
CA MET A 492 -29.97 29.70 1.86
C MET A 492 -29.77 28.38 2.64
N ASN A 493 -30.81 27.55 2.68
CA ASN A 493 -30.73 26.24 3.30
C ASN A 493 -29.92 25.26 2.43
N CYS A 494 -28.82 24.74 2.97
CA CYS A 494 -27.91 23.83 2.26
C CYS A 494 -28.21 22.34 2.42
N LYS A 495 -29.17 21.95 3.28
CA LYS A 495 -29.40 20.53 3.56
C LYS A 495 -29.86 19.79 2.30
N GLY A 496 -29.09 18.76 1.90
CA GLY A 496 -29.38 17.98 0.69
C GLY A 496 -28.99 18.68 -0.63
N ILE A 497 -28.25 19.80 -0.55
CA ILE A 497 -27.68 20.49 -1.71
C ILE A 497 -26.21 20.11 -1.83
N ASN A 498 -25.76 19.72 -3.02
CA ASN A 498 -24.33 19.43 -3.21
C ASN A 498 -23.46 20.68 -3.00
N LEU A 499 -22.23 20.50 -2.54
CA LEU A 499 -21.33 21.61 -2.21
C LEU A 499 -21.10 22.56 -3.41
N ALA A 500 -20.95 22.01 -4.62
CA ALA A 500 -20.76 22.81 -5.83
C ALA A 500 -21.93 23.78 -6.09
N LYS A 501 -23.18 23.37 -5.86
CA LYS A 501 -24.36 24.24 -6.01
C LYS A 501 -24.46 25.24 -4.86
N ALA A 502 -24.10 24.86 -3.64
CA ALA A 502 -24.02 25.82 -2.53
C ALA A 502 -22.95 26.89 -2.80
N MET A 503 -21.82 26.53 -3.41
CA MET A 503 -20.75 27.46 -3.81
C MET A 503 -21.12 28.42 -4.94
N ALA A 504 -22.24 28.19 -5.65
CA ALA A 504 -22.77 29.19 -6.57
C ALA A 504 -23.29 30.44 -5.82
N ASN A 505 -23.59 30.30 -4.52
CA ASN A 505 -23.84 31.42 -3.65
C ASN A 505 -22.51 32.07 -3.23
N GLU A 506 -22.34 33.35 -3.59
CA GLU A 506 -21.14 34.12 -3.29
C GLU A 506 -20.83 34.22 -1.79
N GLU A 507 -21.83 34.22 -0.90
CA GLU A 507 -21.59 34.26 0.55
C GLU A 507 -20.93 32.99 1.06
N PHE A 508 -21.43 31.82 0.68
CA PHE A 508 -20.82 30.55 1.07
C PHE A 508 -19.46 30.39 0.44
N LYS A 509 -19.32 30.72 -0.85
CA LYS A 509 -18.02 30.73 -1.53
C LYS A 509 -17.00 31.59 -0.78
N ASN A 510 -17.41 32.78 -0.33
CA ASN A 510 -16.57 33.66 0.47
C ASN A 510 -16.25 33.07 1.85
N ILE A 511 -17.23 32.52 2.57
CA ILE A 511 -17.00 31.88 3.88
C ILE A 511 -16.01 30.71 3.76
N ILE A 512 -16.17 29.86 2.76
CA ILE A 512 -15.26 28.74 2.47
C ILE A 512 -13.85 29.26 2.20
N ALA A 513 -13.71 30.29 1.36
CA ALA A 513 -12.43 30.91 1.08
C ALA A 513 -11.79 31.57 2.32
N ILE A 514 -12.56 32.32 3.10
CA ILE A 514 -12.11 33.01 4.32
C ILE A 514 -11.56 32.01 5.32
N LEU A 515 -12.27 30.90 5.54
CA LEU A 515 -11.90 29.88 6.52
C LEU A 515 -10.82 28.93 6.00
N GLY A 516 -10.64 28.83 4.68
CA GLY A 516 -9.70 27.89 4.06
C GLY A 516 -10.22 26.45 4.05
N LEU A 517 -11.54 26.26 4.01
CA LEU A 517 -12.17 24.94 4.11
C LEU A 517 -11.85 24.07 2.88
N PRO A 518 -11.55 22.77 3.06
CA PRO A 518 -11.26 21.86 1.95
C PRO A 518 -12.53 21.52 1.18
N LEU A 519 -12.45 21.48 -0.16
CA LEU A 519 -13.57 21.05 -1.02
C LEU A 519 -13.62 19.53 -1.18
N ASP A 520 -12.48 18.86 -1.03
CA ASP A 520 -12.29 17.42 -1.14
C ASP A 520 -11.86 16.84 0.22
N GLY A 521 -12.85 16.40 0.99
CA GLY A 521 -12.62 15.66 2.24
C GLY A 521 -12.79 16.48 3.50
N LYS A 522 -12.12 16.05 4.57
CA LYS A 522 -12.41 16.44 5.96
C LYS A 522 -11.35 17.36 6.54
N VAL A 523 -11.76 18.25 7.44
CA VAL A 523 -10.84 19.04 8.26
C VAL A 523 -10.29 18.14 9.36
N LYS A 524 -8.98 17.90 9.35
CA LYS A 524 -8.30 17.00 10.30
C LYS A 524 -7.79 17.71 11.54
N SER A 525 -7.43 18.98 11.41
CA SER A 525 -6.94 19.81 12.51
C SER A 525 -7.28 21.28 12.29
N VAL A 526 -7.33 22.03 13.38
CA VAL A 526 -7.58 23.48 13.36
C VAL A 526 -6.50 24.24 12.58
N ASP A 527 -5.26 23.72 12.55
CA ASP A 527 -4.13 24.31 11.82
C ASP A 527 -4.33 24.38 10.30
N GLN A 528 -5.29 23.62 9.76
CA GLN A 528 -5.66 23.68 8.34
C GLN A 528 -6.53 24.90 8.01
N LEU A 529 -7.04 25.61 9.02
CA LEU A 529 -7.97 26.73 8.88
C LEU A 529 -7.26 28.08 9.09
N ASN A 530 -7.80 29.12 8.48
CA ASN A 530 -7.28 30.50 8.65
C ASN A 530 -7.68 31.16 9.99
N TYR A 531 -8.64 30.57 10.69
CA TYR A 531 -9.18 31.02 11.96
C TYR A 531 -9.38 29.82 12.88
N GLU A 532 -9.02 29.96 14.16
CA GLU A 532 -9.21 28.91 15.16
C GLU A 532 -10.68 28.74 15.54
N ARG A 533 -11.43 29.86 15.50
CA ARG A 533 -12.83 29.92 15.88
C ARG A 533 -13.64 30.73 14.87
N VAL A 534 -14.89 30.31 14.70
CA VAL A 534 -15.91 31.05 13.95
C VAL A 534 -17.05 31.33 14.91
N SER A 535 -17.38 32.60 15.13
CA SER A 535 -18.52 32.99 15.93
C SER A 535 -19.59 33.63 15.06
N ILE A 536 -20.80 33.06 15.08
CA ILE A 536 -21.97 33.64 14.43
C ILE A 536 -22.62 34.61 15.43
N ILE A 537 -22.68 35.88 15.08
CA ILE A 537 -23.25 36.93 15.93
C ILE A 537 -24.46 37.56 15.24
N THR A 538 -25.60 37.48 15.91
CA THR A 538 -26.90 37.95 15.42
C THR A 538 -27.68 38.60 16.55
N ASP A 539 -28.71 39.35 16.20
CA ASP A 539 -29.66 39.87 17.17
C ASP A 539 -30.42 38.72 17.89
N ALA A 540 -30.93 39.02 19.08
CA ALA A 540 -31.70 38.09 19.91
C ALA A 540 -33.20 38.13 19.52
N ASP A 541 -33.47 37.96 18.23
CA ASP A 541 -34.80 37.94 17.64
C ASP A 541 -34.99 36.72 16.73
N PHE A 542 -36.20 36.57 16.19
CA PHE A 542 -36.55 35.43 15.35
C PHE A 542 -35.71 35.32 14.07
N ASP A 543 -35.30 36.46 13.50
CA ASP A 543 -34.50 36.49 12.28
C ASP A 543 -33.06 36.07 12.56
N GLY A 544 -32.47 36.54 13.65
CA GLY A 544 -31.17 36.12 14.15
C GLY A 544 -31.13 34.63 14.49
N TYR A 545 -32.16 34.09 15.16
CA TYR A 545 -32.25 32.64 15.43
C TYR A 545 -32.32 31.81 14.13
N ALA A 546 -33.02 32.30 13.10
CA ALA A 546 -33.06 31.63 11.80
C ALA A 546 -31.67 31.60 11.13
N ILE A 547 -30.94 32.72 11.14
CA ILE A 547 -29.59 32.82 10.58
C ILE A 547 -28.64 31.87 11.30
N ARG A 548 -28.63 31.85 12.64
CA ARG A 548 -27.81 30.92 13.43
C ARG A 548 -28.09 29.48 13.03
N SER A 549 -29.36 29.10 12.97
CA SER A 549 -29.81 27.76 12.63
C SER A 549 -29.35 27.33 11.23
N LEU A 550 -29.48 28.20 10.23
CA LEU A 550 -29.06 27.94 8.85
C LEU A 550 -27.54 27.81 8.71
N MET A 551 -26.78 28.67 9.39
CA MET A 551 -25.31 28.60 9.40
C MET A 551 -24.79 27.33 10.09
N LEU A 552 -25.40 26.92 11.20
CA LEU A 552 -25.07 25.65 11.85
C LEU A 552 -25.35 24.46 10.92
N SER A 553 -26.50 24.48 10.23
CA SER A 553 -26.82 23.44 9.25
C SER A 553 -25.84 23.42 8.07
N PHE A 554 -25.38 24.58 7.59
CA PHE A 554 -24.37 24.69 6.55
C PHE A 554 -23.04 24.04 6.96
N PHE A 555 -22.49 24.41 8.12
CA PHE A 555 -21.24 23.82 8.59
C PHE A 555 -21.38 22.33 8.87
N TYR A 556 -22.50 21.88 9.43
CA TYR A 556 -22.70 20.46 9.76
C TYR A 556 -22.92 19.58 8.52
N GLU A 557 -23.52 20.12 7.45
CA GLU A 557 -23.73 19.38 6.20
C GLU A 557 -22.41 19.06 5.49
N TYR A 558 -21.48 20.02 5.45
CA TYR A 558 -20.26 19.91 4.65
C TYR A 558 -19.01 19.59 5.47
N TRP A 559 -18.90 20.07 6.71
CA TRP A 559 -17.75 19.87 7.60
C TRP A 559 -18.17 19.65 9.06
N PRO A 560 -18.86 18.54 9.38
CA PRO A 560 -19.27 18.22 10.74
C PRO A 560 -18.09 18.13 11.73
N GLU A 561 -16.87 17.85 11.23
CA GLU A 561 -15.65 17.81 12.04
C GLU A 561 -15.32 19.14 12.71
N LEU A 562 -15.80 20.29 12.19
CA LEU A 562 -15.58 21.60 12.81
C LEU A 562 -16.19 21.71 14.22
N PHE A 563 -17.25 20.96 14.49
CA PHE A 563 -17.90 20.92 15.80
C PHE A 563 -17.07 20.08 16.79
N ASP A 564 -16.57 18.93 16.34
CA ASP A 564 -15.69 18.05 17.11
C ASP A 564 -14.39 18.80 17.48
N LEU A 565 -13.81 19.52 16.53
CA LEU A 565 -12.63 20.39 16.72
C LEU A 565 -12.91 21.64 17.58
N GLY A 566 -14.17 21.95 17.86
CA GLY A 566 -14.55 23.09 18.68
C GLY A 566 -14.38 24.45 18.01
N VAL A 567 -14.46 24.51 16.69
CA VAL A 567 -14.29 25.75 15.91
C VAL A 567 -15.56 26.61 15.95
N ILE A 568 -16.74 26.00 15.99
CA ILE A 568 -18.04 26.68 15.82
C ILE A 568 -18.57 27.24 17.14
N HIS A 569 -18.84 28.54 17.14
CA HIS A 569 -19.37 29.30 18.28
C HIS A 569 -20.54 30.21 17.86
N PHE A 570 -21.29 30.68 18.85
CA PHE A 570 -22.15 31.84 18.70
C PHE A 570 -21.82 32.90 19.74
N SER A 571 -22.11 34.15 19.40
CA SER A 571 -22.03 35.27 20.33
C SER A 571 -23.37 36.01 20.33
N ALA A 572 -23.74 36.56 21.48
CA ALA A 572 -24.87 37.46 21.64
C ALA A 572 -24.41 38.71 22.40
N ALA A 573 -25.05 39.85 22.12
CA ALA A 573 -24.87 41.03 22.97
C ALA A 573 -25.53 40.82 24.33
N PRO A 574 -25.00 41.43 25.41
CA PRO A 574 -25.68 41.40 26.70
C PRO A 574 -27.06 42.07 26.61
N LEU A 575 -28.05 41.49 27.27
CA LEU A 575 -29.42 41.99 27.30
C LEU A 575 -29.52 43.38 27.95
N TYR A 576 -28.73 43.62 29.01
CA TYR A 576 -28.72 44.87 29.75
C TYR A 576 -27.33 45.48 29.94
N GLU A 577 -27.27 46.80 29.88
CA GLU A 577 -26.18 47.63 30.38
C GLU A 577 -26.67 48.35 31.64
N VAL A 578 -26.03 48.06 32.77
CA VAL A 578 -26.50 48.48 34.10
C VAL A 578 -25.42 49.33 34.76
N GLU A 579 -25.67 50.63 34.89
CA GLU A 579 -24.79 51.51 35.67
C GLU A 579 -25.13 51.38 37.15
N VAL A 580 -24.12 51.05 37.96
CA VAL A 580 -24.25 50.85 39.39
C VAL A 580 -23.28 51.75 40.15
N LYS A 581 -23.67 52.16 41.36
CA LYS A 581 -22.82 52.86 42.32
C LYS A 581 -22.74 52.05 43.60
N TRP A 582 -21.55 51.61 43.97
CA TRP A 582 -21.31 50.86 45.21
C TRP A 582 -21.23 51.79 46.42
N LYS A 583 -21.29 51.20 47.63
CA LYS A 583 -21.24 51.92 48.91
C LYS A 583 -19.97 52.76 49.09
N ASP A 584 -18.85 52.32 48.53
CA ASP A 584 -17.57 53.03 48.51
C ASP A 584 -17.56 54.25 47.56
N GLY A 585 -18.68 54.49 46.85
CA GLY A 585 -18.85 55.58 45.89
C GLY A 585 -18.40 55.24 44.48
N LYS A 586 -17.80 54.06 44.24
CA LYS A 586 -17.33 53.62 42.92
C LYS A 586 -18.50 53.40 41.97
N LYS A 587 -18.42 54.00 40.78
CA LYS A 587 -19.36 53.77 39.67
C LYS A 587 -18.77 52.78 38.68
N GLU A 588 -19.56 51.83 38.21
CA GLU A 588 -19.17 50.91 37.14
C GLU A 588 -20.38 50.49 36.30
N VAL A 589 -20.11 50.06 35.06
CA VAL A 589 -21.11 49.47 34.16
C VAL A 589 -20.98 47.95 34.28
N GLN A 590 -22.09 47.30 34.59
CA GLN A 590 -22.22 45.85 34.63
C GLN A 590 -23.07 45.40 33.44
N PHE A 591 -22.68 44.31 32.80
CA PHE A 591 -23.40 43.72 31.67
C PHE A 591 -24.10 42.45 32.11
N CYS A 592 -25.38 42.31 31.76
CA CYS A 592 -26.16 41.12 32.09
C CYS A 592 -26.62 40.46 30.78
N ILE A 593 -26.32 39.17 30.62
CA ILE A 593 -26.60 38.40 29.40
C ILE A 593 -28.08 38.01 29.34
N ASP A 594 -28.71 37.79 30.49
CA ASP A 594 -30.13 37.46 30.62
C ASP A 594 -30.78 38.14 31.84
N ASP A 595 -32.09 37.92 32.02
CA ASP A 595 -32.84 38.45 33.16
C ASP A 595 -32.37 37.87 34.51
N LYS A 596 -31.86 36.62 34.53
CA LYS A 596 -31.39 35.98 35.77
C LYS A 596 -30.12 36.66 36.28
N GLU A 597 -29.18 36.98 35.40
CA GLU A 597 -27.98 37.74 35.75
C GLU A 597 -28.32 39.15 36.23
N TYR A 598 -29.34 39.77 35.64
CA TYR A 598 -29.84 41.05 36.10
C TYR A 598 -30.41 40.96 37.53
N ASP A 599 -31.25 39.98 37.81
CA ASP A 599 -31.82 39.77 39.14
C ASP A 599 -30.73 39.48 40.18
N ALA A 600 -29.72 38.67 39.82
CA ALA A 600 -28.57 38.38 40.65
C ALA A 600 -27.74 39.65 40.94
N LEU A 601 -27.53 40.50 39.93
CA LEU A 601 -26.87 41.80 40.10
C LEU A 601 -27.65 42.70 41.06
N MET A 602 -28.98 42.76 40.93
CA MET A 602 -29.83 43.56 41.82
C MET A 602 -29.77 43.06 43.27
N ALA A 603 -29.81 41.74 43.49
CA ALA A 603 -29.62 41.16 44.83
C ALA A 603 -28.23 41.49 45.41
N LYS A 604 -27.19 41.47 44.58
CA LYS A 604 -25.82 41.85 44.98
C LYS A 604 -25.73 43.33 45.36
N LEU A 605 -26.39 44.22 44.62
CA LEU A 605 -26.44 45.65 44.97
C LEU A 605 -27.12 45.86 46.32
N GLN A 606 -28.26 45.22 46.54
CA GLN A 606 -29.00 45.32 47.81
C GLN A 606 -28.15 44.86 48.99
N LYS A 607 -27.48 43.71 48.87
CA LYS A 607 -26.60 43.17 49.92
C LYS A 607 -25.42 44.08 50.26
N ASN A 608 -24.90 44.83 49.29
CA ASN A 608 -23.74 45.70 49.47
C ASN A 608 -24.10 47.19 49.64
N ASN A 609 -25.38 47.52 49.86
CA ASN A 609 -25.88 48.90 49.92
C ASN A 609 -25.48 49.75 48.69
N GLY A 610 -25.38 49.12 47.52
CA GLY A 610 -25.18 49.82 46.25
C GLY A 610 -26.51 50.32 45.67
N THR A 611 -26.44 51.28 44.75
CA THR A 611 -27.60 51.83 44.05
C THR A 611 -27.49 51.64 42.54
N LEU A 612 -28.63 51.34 41.91
CA LEU A 612 -28.79 51.38 40.46
C LEU A 612 -28.89 52.84 40.01
N THR A 613 -28.05 53.27 39.06
CA THR A 613 -28.10 54.64 38.52
C THR A 613 -28.75 54.70 37.14
N ARG A 614 -28.59 53.66 36.31
CA ARG A 614 -29.22 53.59 34.99
C ARG A 614 -29.36 52.14 34.54
N LYS A 615 -30.47 51.82 33.87
CA LYS A 615 -30.69 50.55 33.16
C LYS A 615 -30.95 50.86 31.69
N LYS A 616 -30.17 50.27 30.78
CA LYS A 616 -30.40 50.29 29.34
C LYS A 616 -30.61 48.85 28.86
N ARG A 617 -31.65 48.61 28.07
CA ARG A 617 -31.89 47.33 27.40
C ARG A 617 -31.39 47.42 25.96
N ASN A 618 -30.60 46.44 25.53
CA ASN A 618 -30.13 46.36 24.15
C ASN A 618 -31.17 45.66 23.29
N LYS A 619 -31.61 46.32 22.22
CA LYS A 619 -32.61 45.78 21.28
C LYS A 619 -31.97 45.16 20.04
N GLY A 620 -30.85 45.69 19.59
CA GLY A 620 -30.07 45.15 18.48
C GLY A 620 -28.59 45.52 18.57
N LEU A 621 -27.75 44.79 17.84
CA LEU A 621 -26.29 44.90 17.84
C LEU A 621 -25.81 46.29 17.39
N GLY A 622 -26.57 46.96 16.52
CA GLY A 622 -26.26 48.32 16.05
C GLY A 622 -26.50 49.43 17.09
N GLU A 623 -27.37 49.21 18.08
CA GLU A 623 -27.74 50.17 19.13
C GLU A 623 -26.99 49.93 20.47
N THR A 624 -26.22 48.84 20.50
CA THR A 624 -25.46 48.40 21.67
C THR A 624 -24.21 49.27 21.85
N SER A 625 -23.85 49.64 23.09
CA SER A 625 -22.66 50.45 23.32
C SER A 625 -21.37 49.72 22.92
N LYS A 626 -20.28 50.48 22.72
CA LYS A 626 -18.98 49.90 22.38
C LYS A 626 -18.49 48.95 23.47
N GLU A 627 -18.70 49.30 24.73
CA GLU A 627 -18.28 48.52 25.89
C GLU A 627 -19.07 47.21 25.98
N ALA A 628 -20.39 47.26 25.73
CA ALA A 628 -21.23 46.07 25.65
C ALA A 628 -20.87 45.16 24.47
N MET A 629 -20.54 45.74 23.31
CA MET A 629 -20.05 44.96 22.15
C MET A 629 -18.69 44.32 22.43
N LYS A 630 -17.82 45.00 23.19
CA LYS A 630 -16.55 44.42 23.62
C LYS A 630 -16.76 43.25 24.58
N PHE A 631 -17.67 43.41 25.55
CA PHE A 631 -18.09 42.32 26.42
C PHE A 631 -18.67 41.13 25.63
N ALA A 632 -19.46 41.40 24.59
CA ALA A 632 -20.01 40.36 23.71
C ALA A 632 -18.93 39.55 22.97
N VAL A 633 -17.88 40.24 22.49
CA VAL A 633 -16.75 39.64 21.77
C VAL A 633 -15.83 38.85 22.69
N ASP A 634 -15.56 39.38 23.88
CA ASP A 634 -14.56 38.83 24.81
C ASP A 634 -15.14 37.74 25.74
N GLU A 635 -16.38 37.92 26.22
CA GLU A 635 -16.96 37.11 27.30
C GLU A 635 -18.21 36.30 26.87
N CYS A 636 -18.97 36.73 25.86
CA CYS A 636 -20.25 36.08 25.49
C CYS A 636 -20.14 35.01 24.39
N MET A 637 -18.94 34.50 24.11
CA MET A 637 -18.73 33.50 23.06
C MET A 637 -18.99 32.09 23.58
N THR A 638 -20.03 31.45 23.06
CA THR A 638 -20.44 30.11 23.49
C THR A 638 -20.09 29.07 22.42
N ARG A 639 -19.36 28.03 22.80
CA ARG A 639 -19.02 26.89 21.93
C ARG A 639 -20.24 26.01 21.71
N ILE A 640 -20.47 25.61 20.46
CA ILE A 640 -21.48 24.60 20.13
C ILE A 640 -20.87 23.20 20.26
N ILE A 641 -21.52 22.33 21.03
CA ILE A 641 -21.10 20.94 21.26
C ILE A 641 -22.18 20.00 20.73
N ILE A 642 -21.77 19.04 19.91
CA ILE A 642 -22.64 17.96 19.45
C ILE A 642 -22.57 16.82 20.44
N GLN A 643 -23.65 16.60 21.19
CA GLN A 643 -23.74 15.52 22.17
C GLN A 643 -23.76 14.13 21.50
N SER A 644 -24.44 14.00 20.36
CA SER A 644 -24.53 12.76 19.60
C SER A 644 -24.71 13.03 18.11
N LYS A 645 -23.88 12.39 17.28
CA LYS A 645 -23.99 12.46 15.81
C LYS A 645 -25.35 11.98 15.31
N LYS A 646 -25.95 10.99 15.98
CA LYS A 646 -27.30 10.49 15.64
C LYS A 646 -28.37 11.56 15.89
N SER A 647 -28.32 12.22 17.06
CA SER A 647 -29.27 13.27 17.41
C SER A 647 -29.13 14.51 16.52
N ALA A 648 -27.89 14.94 16.24
CA ALA A 648 -27.61 16.06 15.34
C ALA A 648 -28.10 15.77 13.91
N SER A 649 -27.82 14.58 13.38
CA SER A 649 -28.31 14.17 12.05
C SER A 649 -29.84 14.15 11.98
N HIS A 650 -30.52 13.62 13.01
CA HIS A 650 -31.97 13.62 13.09
C HIS A 650 -32.55 15.05 13.14
N THR A 651 -31.98 15.90 14.00
CA THR A 651 -32.36 17.32 14.13
C THR A 651 -32.20 18.04 12.80
N GLN A 652 -31.07 17.83 12.11
CA GLN A 652 -30.80 18.46 10.82
C GLN A 652 -31.80 18.01 9.74
N GLN A 653 -32.15 16.72 9.71
CA GLN A 653 -33.17 16.21 8.79
C GLN A 653 -34.54 16.81 9.05
N LEU A 654 -35.02 16.77 10.30
CA LEU A 654 -36.34 17.25 10.68
C LEU A 654 -36.53 18.74 10.33
N TRP A 655 -35.56 19.59 10.70
CA TRP A 655 -35.69 21.04 10.61
C TRP A 655 -35.23 21.65 9.28
N PHE A 656 -34.41 20.95 8.49
CA PHE A 656 -33.84 21.53 7.26
C PHE A 656 -34.08 20.71 6.00
N HIS A 657 -34.33 19.39 6.08
CA HIS A 657 -34.58 18.62 4.85
C HIS A 657 -35.99 18.89 4.31
N LYS A 658 -36.10 19.22 3.02
CA LYS A 658 -37.38 19.59 2.37
C LYS A 658 -38.45 18.50 2.49
N ASP A 659 -38.06 17.23 2.44
CA ASP A 659 -38.99 16.09 2.46
C ASP A 659 -39.60 15.82 3.86
N PHE A 660 -39.15 16.52 4.90
CA PHE A 660 -39.61 16.35 6.28
C PHE A 660 -40.67 17.40 6.70
N ALA A 661 -41.29 18.09 5.74
CA ALA A 661 -42.22 19.19 6.01
C ALA A 661 -43.37 18.82 6.96
N GLU A 662 -44.02 17.66 6.75
CA GLU A 662 -45.13 17.21 7.62
C GLU A 662 -44.66 16.88 9.05
N LYS A 663 -43.54 16.15 9.19
CA LYS A 663 -42.96 15.86 10.51
C LYS A 663 -42.55 17.12 11.27
N ARG A 664 -42.03 18.11 10.55
CA ARG A 664 -41.68 19.41 11.12
C ARG A 664 -42.93 20.16 11.60
N ARG A 665 -44.03 20.11 10.84
CA ARG A 665 -45.30 20.70 11.25
C ARG A 665 -45.82 20.05 12.54
N GLN A 666 -45.77 18.72 12.63
CA GLN A 666 -46.13 17.99 13.86
C GLN A 666 -45.28 18.41 15.05
N ALA A 667 -43.96 18.44 14.89
CA ALA A 667 -43.04 18.86 15.96
C ALA A 667 -43.31 20.30 16.43
N ILE A 668 -43.61 21.23 15.51
CA ILE A 668 -44.00 22.61 15.86
C ILE A 668 -45.31 22.62 16.65
N SER A 669 -46.31 21.83 16.24
CA SER A 669 -47.59 21.73 16.93
C SER A 669 -47.45 21.15 18.35
N GLU A 670 -46.67 20.09 18.52
CA GLU A 670 -46.37 19.49 19.82
C GLU A 670 -45.70 20.49 20.75
N TYR A 671 -44.70 21.22 20.25
CA TYR A 671 -43.99 22.24 21.02
C TYR A 671 -44.92 23.40 21.41
N ALA A 672 -45.76 23.86 20.49
CA ALA A 672 -46.72 24.92 20.75
C ALA A 672 -47.77 24.52 21.80
N MET A 673 -48.25 23.27 21.81
CA MET A 673 -49.15 22.78 22.84
C MET A 673 -48.48 22.75 24.22
N TYR A 674 -47.21 22.35 24.28
CA TYR A 674 -46.44 22.32 25.52
C TYR A 674 -46.24 23.73 26.13
N THR A 675 -45.91 24.74 25.31
CA THR A 675 -45.71 26.13 25.77
C THR A 675 -47.00 26.86 26.13
N ILE A 676 -48.17 26.36 25.70
CA ILE A 676 -49.48 26.92 26.10
C ILE A 676 -49.93 26.32 27.45
N SER A 677 -49.40 25.16 27.83
CA SER A 677 -49.72 24.49 29.09
C SER A 677 -48.82 24.86 30.28
N ASP A 678 -47.62 25.40 30.02
CA ASP A 678 -46.74 26.08 31.01
C ASP A 678 -47.06 27.59 31.07
#